data_AF-A0A2T5LL11-F1
#
_entry.id   AF-A0A2T5LL11-F1
#
_cell.length_a   1.000
_cell.length_b   1.000
_cell.length_c   1.000
_cell.angle_alpha   90.00
_cell.angle_beta   90.00
_cell.angle_gamma   90.00
#
_symmetry.space_group_name_H-M   'P 1'
#
loop_
_entity.id
_entity.type
_entity.pdbx_description
1 polymer ?
#
loop_
_entity_poly.entity_id
_entity_poly.type
_entity_poly.pdbx_seq_one_letter_code
_entity_poly.pdbx_strand_id
1 'polypeptide(L)'
;MPSRRSHTKSRKGCLQCKRRHVKCDEGLPRCGLCSKRKLDCTYPSPSEPESQYPLTPQDAIDIGSGSEGWPLHTRMLEMKLFHHFLIDASITLRQDVLEAGHFQVAVPRLATSNPFLLDIILAFSSLHLAFLEQGDSKWLEIALKYQNRAFTAFNRVLAELTPENSGPAFICSIFIMLCAFAYPCISQDRDTFDPISQVLEIHRLLVGCAFLFQQLDRMEEPGEMKAWLVYKRPEVFKESGMVEGGHDDNSKLEHLRRELLESLEKFQTVIDSKRGPHQKMYKQIWEVLQEMIMEWPMGKAKGGILAFPIHISEEFMSLLKRGDLGPSSGSHSLGKGQTGAVASESAICSRHGTDIIMRGGNAADAMVATMLCVGVIGMYHSGIGGGGFMLIRSPEGVFEFVDFREPAPAAAFEEMFNNNTNAAVYGGLASGVPGELRGLEYLHAKYGSLPWSVVVQPAIQTARYGFPVGADLVHYMDSAVGSGEDFLVEDPSWAIDFAPHGTRVKQGDIMTRKRYANTLEAIANNGADAFYEGHIAETMIQALRAANGTMTLEDLRNYTVAIREVAQIDYRGFQVASSTAPSSGVIALNILKVLDTYDPLFTADNVNLSTHRMDEAIRFGYGLRTNLGDPLFVKGMDEYQKKILEMSTISEIRAKISDLTTQNVSVYDPAGIESLETPGTSHITTIDHSGLAVSAITTINLLFGNQIMVPETGIIMNNEMDDFSIPGSSNSFGYVPSEANFIRPGKRPLSSCTPAMVTHPNGTVFFVTGSAGGSRIITATVQNIIHAVDEGLSAAEILAKPRLHDQLIPNQVAFEYAYDNSTVAFMKSRGHNVTWMEPGTSTAQAIRVLPNGTFDAAGEPRQLDSGGFSV
;
A
#
# COMPACT_ATOMS: atom_id res chain seq x y z
N MET A 1 -23.51 64.04 -12.74
CA MET A 1 -22.27 64.24 -11.96
C MET A 1 -21.13 63.47 -12.64
N PRO A 2 -19.89 63.99 -12.71
CA PRO A 2 -18.89 63.52 -13.66
C PRO A 2 -18.37 62.10 -13.34
N SER A 3 -18.01 61.36 -14.39
CA SER A 3 -17.53 59.97 -14.34
C SER A 3 -16.21 59.85 -13.54
N ARG A 4 -16.13 58.86 -12.64
CA ARG A 4 -14.90 58.53 -11.91
C ARG A 4 -13.92 57.85 -12.87
N ARG A 5 -12.87 58.56 -13.29
CA ARG A 5 -11.69 57.95 -13.93
C ARG A 5 -10.92 57.12 -12.91
N SER A 6 -10.60 55.87 -13.25
CA SER A 6 -9.68 55.04 -12.47
C SER A 6 -8.23 55.50 -12.70
N HIS A 7 -7.46 55.62 -11.62
CA HIS A 7 -6.02 55.91 -11.68
C HIS A 7 -5.24 54.83 -10.94
N THR A 8 -4.16 54.33 -11.56
CA THR A 8 -3.22 53.38 -10.99
C THR A 8 -2.40 54.03 -9.85
N LYS A 9 -2.36 53.35 -8.70
CA LYS A 9 -1.72 53.83 -7.45
C LYS A 9 -0.20 53.92 -7.65
N SER A 10 0.42 55.03 -7.22
CA SER A 10 1.89 55.12 -7.22
C SER A 10 2.46 54.37 -6.00
N ARG A 11 3.44 53.48 -6.22
CA ARG A 11 4.02 52.62 -5.17
C ARG A 11 4.73 53.45 -4.08
N LYS A 12 5.30 54.60 -4.45
CA LYS A 12 6.03 55.51 -3.56
C LYS A 12 5.18 56.70 -3.06
N GLY A 13 3.88 56.71 -3.33
CA GLY A 13 2.97 57.78 -2.90
C GLY A 13 2.86 57.92 -1.37
N CYS A 14 2.57 59.14 -0.91
CA CYS A 14 2.42 59.42 0.53
C CYS A 14 1.23 58.66 1.14
N LEU A 15 1.29 58.44 2.45
CA LEU A 15 0.30 57.66 3.19
C LEU A 15 -1.11 58.25 3.09
N GLN A 16 -1.27 59.57 3.07
CA GLN A 16 -2.61 60.19 2.98
C GLN A 16 -3.25 60.06 1.60
N CYS A 17 -2.48 60.19 0.51
CA CYS A 17 -3.01 59.94 -0.83
C CYS A 17 -3.38 58.45 -1.01
N LYS A 18 -2.57 57.54 -0.45
CA LYS A 18 -2.88 56.10 -0.42
C LYS A 18 -4.18 55.81 0.35
N ARG A 19 -4.35 56.36 1.55
CA ARG A 19 -5.56 56.19 2.38
C ARG A 19 -6.81 56.75 1.72
N ARG A 20 -6.68 57.84 0.95
CA ARG A 20 -7.79 58.47 0.22
C ARG A 20 -8.05 57.87 -1.16
N HIS A 21 -7.32 56.80 -1.53
CA HIS A 21 -7.43 56.14 -2.83
C HIS A 21 -7.29 57.10 -4.04
N VAL A 22 -6.40 58.10 -3.95
CA VAL A 22 -6.06 59.01 -5.05
C VAL A 22 -4.59 58.89 -5.44
N LYS A 23 -4.26 59.11 -6.71
CA LYS A 23 -2.88 59.04 -7.20
C LYS A 23 -2.05 60.19 -6.64
N CYS A 24 -1.01 59.88 -5.87
CA CYS A 24 -0.06 60.86 -5.36
C CYS A 24 0.81 61.37 -6.51
N ASP A 25 1.05 62.68 -6.56
CA ASP A 25 2.02 63.31 -7.47
C ASP A 25 3.46 63.24 -6.94
N GLU A 26 3.67 62.65 -5.75
CA GLU A 26 4.98 62.37 -5.15
C GLU A 26 5.87 63.61 -4.91
N GLY A 27 5.31 64.81 -4.96
CA GLY A 27 6.02 66.04 -4.59
C GLY A 27 6.52 65.99 -3.15
N LEU A 28 7.81 66.26 -2.95
CA LEU A 28 8.44 66.41 -1.64
C LEU A 28 8.64 67.91 -1.34
N PRO A 29 8.46 68.37 -0.08
CA PRO A 29 8.15 67.58 1.11
C PRO A 29 6.65 67.24 1.25
N ARG A 30 5.75 67.91 0.51
CA ARG A 30 4.29 67.62 0.50
C ARG A 30 3.78 67.52 -0.93
N CYS A 31 2.97 66.51 -1.19
CA CYS A 31 2.36 66.31 -2.50
C CYS A 31 1.28 67.38 -2.76
N GLY A 32 1.07 67.78 -4.03
CA GLY A 32 0.17 68.88 -4.39
C GLY A 32 -1.27 68.64 -3.97
N LEU A 33 -1.71 67.38 -3.93
CA LEU A 33 -3.05 67.00 -3.45
C LEU A 33 -3.22 67.17 -1.94
N CYS A 34 -2.18 66.91 -1.16
CA CYS A 34 -2.20 67.12 0.29
C CYS A 34 -2.06 68.63 0.62
N SER A 35 -1.23 69.36 -0.12
CA SER A 35 -1.08 70.81 0.02
C SER A 35 -2.39 71.57 -0.27
N LYS A 36 -3.08 71.25 -1.38
CA LYS A 36 -4.38 71.88 -1.72
C LYS A 36 -5.47 71.64 -0.68
N ARG A 37 -5.39 70.53 0.04
CA ARG A 37 -6.39 70.15 1.07
C ARG A 37 -5.91 70.39 2.50
N LYS A 38 -4.74 71.00 2.68
CA LYS A 38 -4.09 71.24 3.99
C LYS A 38 -4.02 69.97 4.86
N LEU A 39 -3.69 68.83 4.23
CA LEU A 39 -3.54 67.53 4.91
C LEU A 39 -2.07 67.18 5.09
N ASP A 40 -1.72 66.53 6.20
CA ASP A 40 -0.34 66.13 6.47
C ASP A 40 0.17 65.06 5.51
N CYS A 41 1.35 65.27 4.95
CA CYS A 41 1.89 64.45 3.88
C CYS A 41 3.14 63.73 4.37
N THR A 42 3.04 62.41 4.57
CA THR A 42 4.12 61.59 5.13
C THR A 42 4.46 60.44 4.17
N TYR A 43 5.75 60.24 3.89
CA TYR A 43 6.25 59.18 3.02
C TYR A 43 6.90 58.06 3.85
N PRO A 44 6.81 56.78 3.43
CA PRO A 44 7.48 55.66 4.13
C PRO A 44 9.02 55.72 3.99
N SER A 45 9.76 55.35 5.04
CA SER A 45 11.26 55.35 5.06
C SER A 45 11.86 53.97 4.68
N PRO A 46 13.12 53.87 4.21
CA PRO A 46 13.71 52.60 3.69
C PRO A 46 14.71 51.86 4.66
N SER A 47 14.42 50.58 4.98
CA SER A 47 15.25 49.34 5.30
C SER A 47 16.26 49.13 6.49
N GLU A 48 16.09 47.97 7.23
CA GLU A 48 16.98 46.90 7.89
C GLU A 48 18.00 47.17 9.07
N PRO A 49 18.64 46.20 9.84
CA PRO A 49 18.33 44.87 10.52
C PRO A 49 18.94 44.62 11.99
N GLU A 50 18.67 43.44 12.65
CA GLU A 50 19.38 42.54 13.67
C GLU A 50 20.08 42.84 15.07
N SER A 51 19.79 41.96 16.09
CA SER A 51 20.65 41.25 17.15
C SER A 51 21.12 41.81 18.55
N GLN A 52 21.06 40.99 19.64
CA GLN A 52 22.14 40.57 20.63
C GLN A 52 21.69 40.00 22.04
N TYR A 53 22.47 39.03 22.58
CA TYR A 53 22.38 38.11 23.78
C TYR A 53 22.93 38.69 25.15
N PRO A 54 22.83 38.06 26.39
CA PRO A 54 23.62 36.89 26.91
C PRO A 54 23.10 35.93 28.07
N LEU A 55 23.50 34.63 28.00
CA LEU A 55 23.97 33.57 28.97
C LEU A 55 23.25 33.07 30.29
N THR A 56 22.68 31.83 30.22
CA THR A 56 22.72 30.53 31.03
C THR A 56 23.00 30.41 32.57
N PRO A 57 22.75 29.24 33.29
CA PRO A 57 22.17 27.91 32.94
C PRO A 57 21.14 27.27 33.95
N GLN A 58 20.11 26.54 33.45
CA GLN A 58 19.68 25.18 33.86
C GLN A 58 18.30 24.83 33.25
N ASP A 59 18.29 23.75 32.45
CA ASP A 59 17.23 22.80 32.11
C ASP A 59 15.75 23.25 32.13
N ALA A 60 15.14 23.33 30.94
CA ALA A 60 13.82 22.75 30.63
C ALA A 60 13.47 22.97 29.14
N ILE A 61 12.81 21.97 28.57
CA ILE A 61 12.41 21.78 27.18
C ILE A 61 11.55 22.94 26.64
N ASP A 62 11.93 23.49 25.48
CA ASP A 62 11.26 24.62 24.82
C ASP A 62 10.29 24.09 23.74
N ILE A 63 8.99 24.04 24.06
CA ILE A 63 7.91 23.90 23.08
C ILE A 63 7.62 25.29 22.52
N GLY A 64 7.89 25.45 21.22
CA GLY A 64 7.81 26.72 20.50
C GLY A 64 6.48 27.47 20.66
N SER A 65 6.58 28.76 20.99
CA SER A 65 5.49 29.73 20.92
C SER A 65 5.73 30.72 19.77
N GLY A 66 4.93 30.57 18.70
CA GLY A 66 4.77 31.55 17.62
C GLY A 66 3.29 31.88 17.49
N SER A 67 2.88 33.03 18.02
CA SER A 67 1.48 33.44 18.11
C SER A 67 0.93 33.98 16.78
N GLU A 68 0.22 33.14 16.01
CA GLU A 68 -1.00 33.57 15.33
C GLU A 68 -2.19 33.21 16.21
N GLY A 69 -2.84 34.22 16.77
CA GLY A 69 -3.98 34.02 17.65
C GLY A 69 -5.18 33.46 16.89
N TRP A 70 -5.66 32.28 17.29
CA TRP A 70 -6.88 31.64 16.80
C TRP A 70 -8.05 32.64 16.70
N PRO A 71 -8.92 32.54 15.66
CA PRO A 71 -10.09 33.39 15.50
C PRO A 71 -10.94 33.43 16.77
N LEU A 72 -11.51 34.59 17.12
CA LEU A 72 -12.31 34.78 18.34
C LEU A 72 -13.42 33.73 18.49
N HIS A 73 -14.06 33.35 17.38
CA HIS A 73 -15.09 32.33 17.33
C HIS A 73 -14.59 30.94 17.77
N THR A 74 -13.37 30.55 17.37
CA THR A 74 -12.79 29.26 17.75
C THR A 74 -12.43 29.23 19.23
N ARG A 75 -11.87 30.33 19.75
CA ARG A 75 -11.59 30.48 21.18
C ARG A 75 -12.86 30.39 22.02
N MET A 76 -13.95 31.01 21.57
CA MET A 76 -15.24 30.91 22.25
C MET A 76 -15.82 29.49 22.22
N LEU A 77 -15.65 28.75 21.12
CA LEU A 77 -16.06 27.35 21.02
C LEU A 77 -15.25 26.45 21.97
N GLU A 78 -13.92 26.58 21.98
CA GLU A 78 -13.04 25.82 22.87
C GLU A 78 -13.35 26.14 24.34
N MET A 79 -13.60 27.40 24.69
CA MET A 79 -14.07 27.78 26.03
C MET A 79 -15.42 27.17 26.38
N LYS A 80 -16.38 27.12 25.44
CA LYS A 80 -17.68 26.50 25.64
C LYS A 80 -17.55 24.99 25.90
N LEU A 81 -16.78 24.29 25.07
CA LEU A 81 -16.56 22.84 25.18
C LEU A 81 -15.78 22.49 26.45
N PHE A 82 -14.76 23.28 26.80
CA PHE A 82 -13.99 23.08 28.01
C PHE A 82 -14.84 23.36 29.26
N HIS A 83 -15.69 24.38 29.23
CA HIS A 83 -16.67 24.62 30.29
C HIS A 83 -17.68 23.47 30.42
N HIS A 84 -18.19 22.96 29.29
CA HIS A 84 -19.09 21.81 29.25
C HIS A 84 -18.42 20.55 29.83
N PHE A 85 -17.13 20.36 29.60
CA PHE A 85 -16.36 19.32 30.25
C PHE A 85 -16.39 19.46 31.77
N LEU A 86 -16.02 20.64 32.27
CA LEU A 86 -15.87 20.91 33.71
C LEU A 86 -17.19 20.74 34.48
N ILE A 87 -18.30 21.12 33.86
CA ILE A 87 -19.60 21.19 34.55
C ILE A 87 -20.46 19.96 34.28
N ASP A 88 -20.45 19.40 33.06
CA ASP A 88 -21.43 18.39 32.65
C ASP A 88 -20.77 17.06 32.23
N ALA A 89 -19.83 17.08 31.27
CA ALA A 89 -19.27 15.84 30.73
C ALA A 89 -18.34 15.10 31.72
N SER A 90 -17.63 15.82 32.58
CA SER A 90 -16.80 15.18 33.64
C SER A 90 -17.65 14.54 34.74
N ILE A 91 -18.91 14.97 34.91
CA ILE A 91 -19.83 14.38 35.89
C ILE A 91 -20.35 13.05 35.40
N THR A 92 -20.50 12.83 34.10
CA THR A 92 -20.94 11.53 33.57
C THR A 92 -19.89 10.44 33.69
N LEU A 93 -18.62 10.81 33.92
CA LEU A 93 -17.53 9.91 34.27
C LEU A 93 -17.49 9.57 35.78
N ARG A 94 -18.49 10.02 36.56
CA ARG A 94 -18.59 9.83 38.01
C ARG A 94 -19.37 8.55 38.34
N GLN A 95 -18.69 7.58 38.93
CA GLN A 95 -19.30 6.51 39.72
C GLN A 95 -18.48 6.37 40.98
N ASP A 96 -18.98 6.93 42.10
CA ASP A 96 -18.67 6.76 43.54
C ASP A 96 -17.25 6.40 44.05
N VAL A 97 -16.22 6.33 43.20
CA VAL A 97 -14.90 5.75 43.46
C VAL A 97 -13.76 6.75 43.25
N LEU A 98 -13.93 7.79 42.42
CA LEU A 98 -12.95 8.86 42.22
C LEU A 98 -13.52 10.21 42.70
N GLU A 99 -12.76 10.94 43.54
CA GLU A 99 -13.20 12.26 44.02
C GLU A 99 -13.42 13.25 42.87
N ALA A 100 -14.44 14.11 43.02
CA ALA A 100 -14.85 15.12 42.04
C ALA A 100 -13.71 16.01 41.53
N GLY A 101 -12.64 16.19 42.30
CA GLY A 101 -11.48 17.01 41.92
C GLY A 101 -10.65 16.47 40.76
N HIS A 102 -10.69 15.17 40.43
CA HIS A 102 -9.78 14.61 39.44
C HIS A 102 -10.13 15.00 38.00
N PHE A 103 -11.33 14.65 37.54
CA PHE A 103 -11.80 15.00 36.19
C PHE A 103 -12.21 16.47 36.06
N GLN A 104 -12.56 17.15 37.17
CA GLN A 104 -12.96 18.56 37.14
C GLN A 104 -11.82 19.55 37.38
N VAL A 105 -10.69 19.14 37.98
CA VAL A 105 -9.61 20.08 38.34
C VAL A 105 -8.25 19.58 37.86
N ALA A 106 -7.87 18.34 38.15
CA ALA A 106 -6.53 17.83 37.81
C ALA A 106 -6.36 17.65 36.30
N VAL A 107 -7.22 16.86 35.66
CA VAL A 107 -7.18 16.57 34.22
C VAL A 107 -7.29 17.86 33.36
N PRO A 108 -8.22 18.79 33.65
CA PRO A 108 -8.30 20.07 32.93
C PRO A 108 -7.05 20.94 33.10
N ARG A 109 -6.43 20.97 34.29
CA ARG A 109 -5.19 21.73 34.54
C ARG A 109 -3.99 21.14 33.79
N LEU A 110 -3.94 19.82 33.66
CA LEU A 110 -2.96 19.12 32.83
C LEU A 110 -3.18 19.42 31.34
N ALA A 111 -4.44 19.42 30.90
CA ALA A 111 -4.83 19.72 29.54
C ALA A 111 -4.40 21.12 29.09
N THR A 112 -4.50 22.15 29.96
CA THR A 112 -4.07 23.51 29.58
C THR A 112 -2.57 23.62 29.29
N SER A 113 -1.78 22.64 29.74
CA SER A 113 -0.33 22.58 29.50
C SER A 113 0.05 21.54 28.43
N ASN A 114 -0.91 20.74 27.95
CA ASN A 114 -0.69 19.63 27.01
C ASN A 114 -1.74 19.67 25.88
N PRO A 115 -1.40 20.21 24.70
CA PRO A 115 -2.36 20.44 23.62
C PRO A 115 -3.11 19.19 23.14
N PHE A 116 -2.44 18.04 23.09
CA PHE A 116 -3.07 16.77 22.68
C PHE A 116 -4.14 16.28 23.67
N LEU A 117 -3.88 16.47 24.97
CA LEU A 117 -4.83 16.11 26.03
C LEU A 117 -6.00 17.10 26.08
N LEU A 118 -5.76 18.38 25.80
CA LEU A 118 -6.83 19.36 25.65
C LEU A 118 -7.73 19.01 24.47
N ASP A 119 -7.15 18.71 23.31
CA ASP A 119 -7.90 18.39 22.10
C ASP A 119 -8.77 17.12 22.32
N ILE A 120 -8.30 16.08 23.00
CA ILE A 120 -9.15 14.88 23.24
C ILE A 120 -10.29 15.14 24.25
N ILE A 121 -10.08 16.01 25.24
CA ILE A 121 -11.15 16.41 26.20
C ILE A 121 -12.23 17.23 25.49
N LEU A 122 -11.84 18.10 24.56
CA LEU A 122 -12.78 18.86 23.73
C LEU A 122 -13.57 17.93 22.79
N ALA A 123 -12.93 16.89 22.25
CA ALA A 123 -13.59 15.85 21.46
C ALA A 123 -14.64 15.09 22.28
N PHE A 124 -14.26 14.61 23.47
CA PHE A 124 -15.18 13.94 24.40
C PHE A 124 -16.37 14.81 24.78
N SER A 125 -16.13 16.09 25.06
CA SER A 125 -17.19 17.05 25.40
C SER A 125 -18.15 17.30 24.22
N SER A 126 -17.63 17.27 23.00
CA SER A 126 -18.43 17.40 21.79
C SER A 126 -19.28 16.15 21.54
N LEU A 127 -18.76 14.95 21.80
CA LEU A 127 -19.55 13.71 21.77
C LEU A 127 -20.64 13.74 22.85
N HIS A 128 -20.31 14.18 24.06
CA HIS A 128 -21.30 14.33 25.12
C HIS A 128 -22.41 15.34 24.74
N LEU A 129 -22.09 16.43 24.04
CA LEU A 129 -23.09 17.35 23.49
C LEU A 129 -23.90 16.74 22.35
N ALA A 130 -23.27 15.98 21.45
CA ALA A 130 -23.98 15.26 20.38
C ALA A 130 -25.00 14.26 20.95
N PHE A 131 -24.68 13.66 22.11
CA PHE A 131 -25.59 12.79 22.83
C PHE A 131 -26.78 13.54 23.47
N LEU A 132 -26.52 14.68 24.11
CA LEU A 132 -27.55 15.48 24.78
C LEU A 132 -28.44 16.25 23.78
N GLU A 133 -27.86 16.76 22.69
CA GLU A 133 -28.51 17.54 21.63
C GLU A 133 -28.77 16.66 20.39
N GLN A 134 -29.53 15.57 20.57
CA GLN A 134 -29.83 14.62 19.49
C GLN A 134 -30.42 15.33 18.25
N GLY A 135 -29.77 15.15 17.09
CA GLY A 135 -30.20 15.72 15.80
C GLY A 135 -29.35 16.88 15.27
N ASP A 136 -28.35 17.35 16.03
CA ASP A 136 -27.39 18.36 15.55
C ASP A 136 -26.05 17.73 15.17
N SER A 137 -25.86 17.45 13.88
CA SER A 137 -24.66 16.77 13.34
C SER A 137 -23.37 17.56 13.54
N LYS A 138 -23.45 18.86 13.83
CA LYS A 138 -22.27 19.72 14.02
C LYS A 138 -21.37 19.22 15.16
N TRP A 139 -21.94 18.61 16.19
CA TRP A 139 -21.17 18.17 17.35
C TRP A 139 -20.33 16.93 17.06
N LEU A 140 -20.81 16.04 16.17
CA LEU A 140 -20.04 14.90 15.67
C LEU A 140 -18.87 15.37 14.80
N GLU A 141 -19.09 16.34 13.91
CA GLU A 141 -18.03 16.93 13.09
C GLU A 141 -16.96 17.62 13.96
N ILE A 142 -17.39 18.37 14.99
CA ILE A 142 -16.49 19.02 15.94
C ILE A 142 -15.73 17.98 16.77
N ALA A 143 -16.37 16.88 17.18
CA ALA A 143 -15.71 15.79 17.89
C ALA A 143 -14.59 15.16 17.05
N LEU A 144 -14.89 14.78 15.80
CA LEU A 144 -13.90 14.22 14.86
C LEU A 144 -12.73 15.17 14.62
N LYS A 145 -13.02 16.47 14.46
CA LYS A 145 -11.99 17.50 14.26
C LYS A 145 -10.98 17.53 15.40
N TYR A 146 -11.45 17.57 16.65
CA TYR A 146 -10.56 17.61 17.81
C TYR A 146 -9.89 16.26 18.09
N GLN A 147 -10.57 15.13 17.80
CA GLN A 147 -10.00 13.79 17.91
C GLN A 147 -8.81 13.59 16.94
N ASN A 148 -8.95 13.99 15.67
CA ASN A 148 -7.87 13.92 14.69
C ASN A 148 -6.67 14.80 15.06
N ARG A 149 -6.92 15.99 15.62
CA ARG A 149 -5.87 16.87 16.13
C ARG A 149 -5.14 16.25 17.32
N ALA A 150 -5.91 15.68 18.26
CA ALA A 150 -5.36 14.96 19.41
C ALA A 150 -4.48 13.80 18.96
N PHE A 151 -4.92 12.98 17.99
CA PHE A 151 -4.13 11.86 17.46
C PHE A 151 -2.84 12.29 16.78
N THR A 152 -2.90 13.35 15.96
CA THR A 152 -1.71 13.86 15.28
C THR A 152 -0.66 14.35 16.28
N ALA A 153 -1.08 15.04 17.33
CA ALA A 153 -0.18 15.51 18.38
C ALA A 153 0.28 14.37 19.31
N PHE A 154 -0.62 13.43 19.64
CA PHE A 154 -0.33 12.27 20.49
C PHE A 154 0.68 11.32 19.84
N ASN A 155 0.57 11.04 18.53
CA ASN A 155 1.55 10.21 17.81
C ASN A 155 2.97 10.78 17.83
N ARG A 156 3.12 12.11 17.85
CA ARG A 156 4.43 12.76 18.01
C ARG A 156 4.97 12.60 19.43
N VAL A 157 4.10 12.70 20.43
CA VAL A 157 4.45 12.45 21.84
C VAL A 157 4.81 10.98 22.07
N LEU A 158 4.19 10.04 21.35
CA LEU A 158 4.54 8.63 21.42
C LEU A 158 5.94 8.31 20.86
N ALA A 159 6.39 9.06 19.85
CA ALA A 159 7.72 8.88 19.26
C ALA A 159 8.85 9.34 20.21
N GLU A 160 8.58 10.32 21.08
CA GLU A 160 9.53 10.91 22.02
C GLU A 160 8.92 10.99 23.44
N LEU A 161 8.70 9.82 24.05
CA LEU A 161 8.14 9.74 25.41
C LEU A 161 9.16 10.25 26.44
N THR A 162 8.79 11.29 27.18
CA THR A 162 9.58 11.86 28.29
C THR A 162 8.84 11.64 29.62
N PRO A 163 9.54 11.67 30.77
CA PRO A 163 8.88 11.62 32.07
C PRO A 163 7.78 12.68 32.24
N GLU A 164 7.97 13.86 31.65
CA GLU A 164 7.06 15.02 31.75
C GLU A 164 5.77 14.85 30.92
N ASN A 165 5.81 14.16 29.78
CA ASN A 165 4.67 14.00 28.87
C ASN A 165 3.95 12.64 29.02
N SER A 166 4.57 11.68 29.70
CA SER A 166 4.09 10.30 29.87
C SER A 166 2.75 10.19 30.60
N GLY A 167 2.56 10.98 31.66
CA GLY A 167 1.31 11.03 32.43
C GLY A 167 0.13 11.61 31.62
N PRO A 168 0.29 12.79 31.01
CA PRO A 168 -0.70 13.32 30.07
C PRO A 168 -0.99 12.38 28.90
N ALA A 169 0.03 11.67 28.38
CA ALA A 169 -0.13 10.66 27.33
C ALA A 169 -1.02 9.49 27.76
N PHE A 170 -0.80 8.98 28.97
CA PHE A 170 -1.64 7.92 29.56
C PHE A 170 -3.10 8.36 29.77
N ILE A 171 -3.32 9.60 30.25
CA ILE A 171 -4.69 10.12 30.40
C ILE A 171 -5.34 10.30 29.02
N CYS A 172 -4.57 10.77 28.03
CA CYS A 172 -5.05 10.91 26.66
C CYS A 172 -5.50 9.57 26.07
N SER A 173 -4.78 8.46 26.31
CA SER A 173 -5.18 7.14 25.82
C SER A 173 -6.50 6.65 26.44
N ILE A 174 -6.77 7.00 27.71
CA ILE A 174 -8.07 6.73 28.36
C ILE A 174 -9.19 7.50 27.66
N PHE A 175 -9.01 8.79 27.37
CA PHE A 175 -10.03 9.59 26.68
C PHE A 175 -10.22 9.19 25.21
N ILE A 176 -9.17 8.76 24.52
CA ILE A 176 -9.25 8.17 23.19
C ILE A 176 -10.16 6.94 23.22
N MET A 177 -9.95 6.06 24.19
CA MET A 177 -10.77 4.87 24.38
C MET A 177 -12.23 5.23 24.68
N LEU A 178 -12.48 6.20 25.57
CA LEU A 178 -13.84 6.68 25.88
C LEU A 178 -14.55 7.29 24.66
N CYS A 179 -13.82 8.01 23.81
CA CYS A 179 -14.38 8.55 22.56
C CYS A 179 -14.71 7.45 21.56
N ALA A 180 -13.84 6.44 21.43
CA ALA A 180 -14.09 5.27 20.59
C ALA A 180 -15.33 4.50 21.05
N PHE A 181 -15.56 4.39 22.36
CA PHE A 181 -16.79 3.81 22.90
C PHE A 181 -18.04 4.66 22.60
N ALA A 182 -17.94 5.98 22.73
CA ALA A 182 -19.10 6.87 22.61
C ALA A 182 -19.53 7.11 21.15
N TYR A 183 -18.58 7.15 20.21
CA TYR A 183 -18.83 7.56 18.83
C TYR A 183 -19.89 6.69 18.11
N PRO A 184 -19.83 5.35 18.15
CA PRO A 184 -20.81 4.51 17.47
C PRO A 184 -22.20 4.54 18.14
N CYS A 185 -22.27 4.89 19.43
CA CYS A 185 -23.54 5.05 20.14
C CYS A 185 -24.29 6.33 19.77
N ILE A 186 -23.61 7.30 19.16
CA ILE A 186 -24.14 8.64 18.89
C ILE A 186 -24.29 8.88 17.38
N SER A 187 -23.47 8.22 16.56
CA SER A 187 -23.63 8.23 15.10
C SER A 187 -24.96 7.58 14.70
N GLN A 188 -25.74 8.27 13.87
CA GLN A 188 -27.03 7.75 13.37
C GLN A 188 -26.86 6.65 12.30
N ASP A 189 -25.63 6.35 11.87
CA ASP A 189 -25.30 5.31 10.89
C ASP A 189 -25.33 3.91 11.50
N ARG A 190 -26.51 3.28 11.51
CA ARG A 190 -26.70 1.91 12.00
C ARG A 190 -26.04 0.82 11.14
N ASP A 191 -25.61 1.13 9.92
CA ASP A 191 -25.01 0.17 8.97
C ASP A 191 -23.47 0.10 9.07
N THR A 192 -22.83 0.96 9.87
CA THR A 192 -21.35 1.01 10.04
C THR A 192 -20.87 0.40 11.35
N PHE A 193 -21.78 -0.07 12.21
CA PHE A 193 -21.43 -0.66 13.49
C PHE A 193 -21.03 -2.13 13.32
N ASP A 194 -19.74 -2.40 13.15
CA ASP A 194 -19.16 -3.74 13.33
C ASP A 194 -18.70 -3.93 14.79
N PRO A 195 -19.43 -4.72 15.60
CA PRO A 195 -19.09 -4.95 17.00
C PRO A 195 -17.74 -5.66 17.18
N ILE A 196 -17.30 -6.45 16.19
CA ILE A 196 -16.04 -7.20 16.24
C ILE A 196 -14.85 -6.25 16.05
N SER A 197 -14.89 -5.37 15.05
CA SER A 197 -13.88 -4.32 14.87
C SER A 197 -13.75 -3.43 16.10
N GLN A 198 -14.87 -3.08 16.74
CA GLN A 198 -14.86 -2.28 17.97
C GLN A 198 -14.27 -3.04 19.17
N VAL A 199 -14.65 -4.29 19.42
CA VAL A 199 -14.06 -5.10 20.51
C VAL A 199 -12.57 -5.36 20.29
N LEU A 200 -12.14 -5.55 19.04
CA LEU A 200 -10.72 -5.68 18.68
C LEU A 200 -9.96 -4.36 18.81
N GLU A 201 -10.58 -3.24 18.48
CA GLU A 201 -10.05 -1.89 18.67
C GLU A 201 -9.93 -1.56 20.17
N ILE A 202 -10.93 -1.89 20.98
CA ILE A 202 -10.92 -1.79 22.44
C ILE A 202 -9.80 -2.66 23.03
N HIS A 203 -9.64 -3.90 22.55
CA HIS A 203 -8.55 -4.78 22.97
C HIS A 203 -7.18 -4.19 22.61
N ARG A 204 -7.01 -3.65 21.40
CA ARG A 204 -5.78 -2.96 20.96
C ARG A 204 -5.49 -1.70 21.78
N LEU A 205 -6.51 -0.93 22.13
CA LEU A 205 -6.40 0.27 22.96
C LEU A 205 -6.04 -0.08 24.42
N LEU A 206 -6.58 -1.17 24.96
CA LEU A 206 -6.22 -1.71 26.27
C LEU A 206 -4.76 -2.22 26.30
N VAL A 207 -4.31 -2.87 25.22
CA VAL A 207 -2.90 -3.28 25.05
C VAL A 207 -1.98 -2.05 24.93
N GLY A 208 -2.39 -1.00 24.21
CA GLY A 208 -1.65 0.26 24.14
C GLY A 208 -1.55 0.99 25.48
N CYS A 209 -2.63 0.99 26.27
CA CYS A 209 -2.61 1.51 27.65
C CYS A 209 -1.67 0.67 28.55
N ALA A 210 -1.65 -0.65 28.39
CA ALA A 210 -0.74 -1.54 29.10
C ALA A 210 0.73 -1.40 28.67
N PHE A 211 1.00 -1.02 27.41
CA PHE A 211 2.35 -0.71 26.94
C PHE A 211 2.86 0.61 27.52
N LEU A 212 2.06 1.68 27.47
CA LEU A 212 2.42 2.98 28.06
C LEU A 212 2.66 2.87 29.57
N PHE A 213 1.88 2.03 30.23
CA PHE A 213 2.07 1.63 31.61
C PHE A 213 3.40 0.94 31.86
N GLN A 214 3.81 0.00 31.00
CA GLN A 214 5.11 -0.68 31.14
C GLN A 214 6.30 0.26 30.91
N GLN A 215 6.13 1.31 30.11
CA GLN A 215 7.14 2.35 29.92
C GLN A 215 7.21 3.31 31.12
N LEU A 216 6.06 3.65 31.70
CA LEU A 216 5.97 4.44 32.94
C LEU A 216 6.66 3.75 34.13
N ASP A 217 6.50 2.43 34.26
CA ASP A 217 7.08 1.62 35.36
C ASP A 217 8.62 1.51 35.31
N ARG A 218 9.24 1.88 34.17
CA ARG A 218 10.70 1.81 33.94
C ARG A 218 11.45 3.11 34.21
N MET A 219 10.77 4.21 34.52
CA MET A 219 11.38 5.52 34.72
C MET A 219 11.74 5.76 36.21
N GLU A 220 13.02 6.02 36.51
CA GLU A 220 13.54 6.09 37.89
C GLU A 220 13.06 7.30 38.72
N GLU A 221 12.62 8.40 38.08
CA GLU A 221 11.98 9.53 38.74
C GLU A 221 10.77 10.06 37.95
N PRO A 222 9.55 9.56 38.20
CA PRO A 222 8.34 10.16 37.64
C PRO A 222 8.03 11.44 38.43
N GLY A 223 8.59 12.57 37.99
CA GLY A 223 8.33 13.90 38.54
C GLY A 223 6.82 14.18 38.66
N GLU A 224 6.42 14.82 39.77
CA GLU A 224 5.04 15.15 40.19
C GLU A 224 3.97 14.04 40.18
N MET A 225 4.22 12.86 39.64
CA MET A 225 3.22 11.78 39.51
C MET A 225 2.78 11.21 40.87
N LYS A 226 3.67 11.24 41.89
CA LYS A 226 3.36 10.83 43.27
C LYS A 226 2.28 11.67 43.96
N ALA A 227 2.04 12.90 43.49
CA ALA A 227 1.05 13.80 44.07
C ALA A 227 -0.35 13.66 43.46
N TRP A 228 -0.50 12.96 42.34
CA TRP A 228 -1.75 12.95 41.56
C TRP A 228 -2.81 11.96 42.09
N LEU A 229 -2.44 11.06 43.01
CA LEU A 229 -3.29 9.94 43.47
C LEU A 229 -3.25 9.71 45.00
N VAL A 230 -3.28 10.79 45.81
CA VAL A 230 -3.39 10.64 47.29
C VAL A 230 -4.85 10.71 47.73
N TYR A 231 -5.36 9.59 48.24
CA TYR A 231 -6.70 9.44 48.82
C TYR A 231 -6.70 9.61 50.36
N LYS A 232 -7.74 10.25 50.92
CA LYS A 232 -8.14 10.12 52.33
C LYS A 232 -9.64 9.77 52.42
N ARG A 233 -9.95 8.68 53.10
CA ARG A 233 -11.30 8.12 53.30
C ARG A 233 -12.18 9.01 54.20
N PRO A 234 -13.49 9.10 53.92
CA PRO A 234 -14.47 8.79 54.97
C PRO A 234 -15.65 7.92 54.49
N GLU A 235 -16.42 7.46 55.48
CA GLU A 235 -17.24 6.25 55.55
C GLU A 235 -18.73 6.38 55.14
N VAL A 236 -19.28 5.24 54.66
CA VAL A 236 -20.64 4.66 54.84
C VAL A 236 -21.88 5.39 54.29
N PHE A 237 -22.67 4.71 53.43
CA PHE A 237 -24.09 4.36 53.70
C PHE A 237 -24.61 3.21 52.81
N LYS A 238 -25.52 2.41 53.40
CA LYS A 238 -26.15 1.17 52.92
C LYS A 238 -27.53 1.39 52.27
N GLU A 239 -27.87 0.45 51.37
CA GLU A 239 -29.17 -0.21 51.11
C GLU A 239 -30.30 0.40 50.23
N SER A 240 -30.92 -0.55 49.49
CA SER A 240 -32.29 -0.62 48.88
C SER A 240 -32.48 -0.16 47.42
N GLY A 241 -33.17 -0.87 46.51
CA GLY A 241 -33.86 -2.16 46.56
C GLY A 241 -34.29 -2.67 45.17
N MET A 242 -34.77 -3.91 45.11
CA MET A 242 -35.19 -4.67 43.91
C MET A 242 -36.50 -4.17 43.27
N VAL A 243 -36.62 -4.33 41.94
CA VAL A 243 -37.89 -4.35 41.17
C VAL A 243 -37.71 -5.27 39.95
N GLU A 244 -38.51 -6.31 39.84
CA GLU A 244 -38.57 -7.23 38.68
C GLU A 244 -39.45 -6.64 37.55
N GLY A 245 -39.16 -7.02 36.30
CA GLY A 245 -40.13 -6.97 35.19
C GLY A 245 -39.54 -6.63 33.82
N GLY A 246 -39.46 -7.62 32.92
CA GLY A 246 -39.19 -7.42 31.48
C GLY A 246 -38.66 -8.68 30.80
N HIS A 247 -39.52 -9.36 30.05
CA HIS A 247 -39.36 -10.71 29.49
C HIS A 247 -38.26 -10.86 28.41
N ASP A 248 -37.49 -11.94 28.56
CA ASP A 248 -37.09 -12.93 27.53
C ASP A 248 -35.98 -12.67 26.50
N ASP A 249 -35.02 -11.77 26.76
CA ASP A 249 -33.76 -11.68 25.96
C ASP A 249 -32.46 -11.72 26.80
N ASN A 250 -32.58 -11.90 28.12
CA ASN A 250 -31.47 -11.70 29.06
C ASN A 250 -30.55 -12.91 29.25
N SER A 251 -30.91 -14.12 28.83
CA SER A 251 -30.05 -15.30 29.05
C SER A 251 -28.79 -15.29 28.19
N LYS A 252 -28.83 -14.62 27.03
CA LYS A 252 -27.71 -14.52 26.07
C LYS A 252 -26.64 -13.53 26.55
N LEU A 253 -27.07 -12.38 27.07
CA LEU A 253 -26.19 -11.34 27.61
C LEU A 253 -25.56 -11.73 28.97
N GLU A 254 -26.29 -12.52 29.78
CA GLU A 254 -25.78 -13.13 31.02
C GLU A 254 -24.59 -14.08 30.78
N HIS A 255 -24.55 -14.78 29.64
CA HIS A 255 -23.42 -15.63 29.29
C HIS A 255 -22.17 -14.83 28.88
N LEU A 256 -22.34 -13.76 28.10
CA LEU A 256 -21.23 -12.89 27.68
C LEU A 256 -20.65 -12.11 28.87
N ARG A 257 -21.51 -11.66 29.79
CA ARG A 257 -21.10 -11.07 31.06
C ARG A 257 -20.20 -12.01 31.85
N ARG A 258 -20.58 -13.29 31.94
CA ARG A 258 -19.80 -14.31 32.64
C ARG A 258 -18.41 -14.49 32.03
N GLU A 259 -18.29 -14.51 30.70
CA GLU A 259 -16.99 -14.66 30.01
C GLU A 259 -16.08 -13.42 30.14
N LEU A 260 -16.67 -12.22 30.15
CA LEU A 260 -15.93 -10.98 30.42
C LEU A 260 -15.40 -10.94 31.85
N LEU A 261 -16.19 -11.40 32.82
CA LEU A 261 -15.77 -11.51 34.22
C LEU A 261 -14.67 -12.57 34.41
N GLU A 262 -14.76 -13.72 33.75
CA GLU A 262 -13.69 -14.74 33.75
C GLU A 262 -12.39 -14.22 33.12
N SER A 263 -12.49 -13.37 32.09
CA SER A 263 -11.34 -12.72 31.46
C SER A 263 -10.73 -11.64 32.37
N LEU A 264 -11.57 -10.93 33.12
CA LEU A 264 -11.09 -9.98 34.12
C LEU A 264 -10.40 -10.68 35.29
N GLU A 265 -10.88 -11.82 35.77
CA GLU A 265 -10.20 -12.62 36.82
C GLU A 265 -8.79 -13.07 36.40
N LYS A 266 -8.58 -13.36 35.11
CA LYS A 266 -7.23 -13.63 34.57
C LYS A 266 -6.32 -12.39 34.67
N PHE A 267 -6.88 -11.19 34.52
CA PHE A 267 -6.13 -9.94 34.71
C PHE A 267 -5.82 -9.69 36.20
N GLN A 268 -6.73 -10.08 37.10
CA GLN A 268 -6.51 -10.02 38.56
C GLN A 268 -5.34 -10.90 39.00
N THR A 269 -5.26 -12.12 38.47
CA THR A 269 -4.19 -13.08 38.82
C THR A 269 -2.82 -12.59 38.35
N VAL A 270 -2.74 -11.88 37.23
CA VAL A 270 -1.52 -11.19 36.78
C VAL A 270 -1.15 -10.02 37.69
N ILE A 271 -2.12 -9.20 38.11
CA ILE A 271 -1.90 -8.09 39.08
C ILE A 271 -1.43 -8.63 40.44
N ASP A 272 -2.05 -9.70 40.92
CA ASP A 272 -1.73 -10.32 42.21
C ASP A 272 -0.36 -11.04 42.18
N SER A 273 0.12 -11.48 40.99
CA SER A 273 1.43 -12.12 40.80
C SER A 273 2.64 -11.15 40.87
N LYS A 274 2.41 -9.84 40.80
CA LYS A 274 3.46 -8.80 40.78
C LYS A 274 3.57 -8.11 42.15
N ARG A 275 4.74 -8.13 42.79
CA ARG A 275 4.99 -7.39 44.05
C ARG A 275 5.59 -6.02 43.75
N GLY A 276 4.86 -4.94 44.03
CA GLY A 276 5.33 -3.57 43.86
C GLY A 276 4.41 -2.53 44.51
N PRO A 277 4.88 -1.29 44.74
CA PRO A 277 4.13 -0.24 45.44
C PRO A 277 2.85 0.21 44.72
N HIS A 278 2.67 -0.17 43.44
CA HIS A 278 1.54 0.20 42.60
C HIS A 278 0.50 -0.93 42.43
N GLN A 279 0.78 -2.13 42.96
CA GLN A 279 -0.14 -3.28 42.93
C GLN A 279 -1.54 -2.92 43.48
N LYS A 280 -1.57 -2.11 44.54
CA LYS A 280 -2.81 -1.68 45.20
C LYS A 280 -3.67 -0.77 44.31
N MET A 281 -3.04 0.04 43.46
CA MET A 281 -3.70 0.95 42.51
C MET A 281 -4.32 0.17 41.33
N TYR A 282 -3.61 -0.83 40.83
CA TYR A 282 -4.09 -1.68 39.75
C TYR A 282 -5.22 -2.60 40.19
N LYS A 283 -5.17 -3.06 41.45
CA LYS A 283 -6.29 -3.77 42.07
C LYS A 283 -7.56 -2.92 42.13
N GLN A 284 -7.43 -1.61 42.36
CA GLN A 284 -8.56 -0.69 42.40
C GLN A 284 -9.14 -0.37 41.01
N ILE A 285 -8.30 -0.19 39.99
CA ILE A 285 -8.77 -0.03 38.60
C ILE A 285 -9.45 -1.30 38.11
N TRP A 286 -8.90 -2.46 38.49
CA TRP A 286 -9.50 -3.75 38.24
C TRP A 286 -10.87 -3.90 38.92
N GLU A 287 -11.00 -3.49 40.18
CA GLU A 287 -12.28 -3.48 40.92
C GLU A 287 -13.33 -2.60 40.21
N VAL A 288 -12.95 -1.43 39.71
CA VAL A 288 -13.84 -0.54 38.93
C VAL A 288 -14.31 -1.19 37.64
N LEU A 289 -13.40 -1.79 36.87
CA LEU A 289 -13.75 -2.51 35.64
C LEU A 289 -14.64 -3.73 35.92
N GLN A 290 -14.41 -4.41 37.04
CA GLN A 290 -15.22 -5.55 37.48
C GLN A 290 -16.63 -5.13 37.83
N GLU A 291 -16.81 -4.07 38.63
CA GLU A 291 -18.13 -3.54 38.97
C GLU A 291 -18.89 -3.06 37.74
N MET A 292 -18.21 -2.41 36.78
CA MET A 292 -18.82 -1.96 35.52
C MET A 292 -19.34 -3.12 34.66
N ILE A 293 -18.64 -4.25 34.63
CA ILE A 293 -19.04 -5.44 33.85
C ILE A 293 -20.11 -6.25 34.59
N MET A 294 -20.08 -6.31 35.93
CA MET A 294 -21.08 -6.99 36.76
C MET A 294 -22.48 -6.39 36.59
N GLU A 295 -22.60 -5.07 36.45
CA GLU A 295 -23.86 -4.34 36.32
C GLU A 295 -24.46 -4.36 34.89
N TRP A 296 -23.69 -4.76 33.88
CA TRP A 296 -24.18 -5.00 32.51
C TRP A 296 -24.83 -6.39 32.40
N PRO A 297 -25.89 -6.65 31.60
CA PRO A 297 -26.73 -5.70 30.88
C PRO A 297 -27.86 -5.10 31.76
N MET A 298 -27.85 -5.34 33.06
CA MET A 298 -29.00 -5.20 33.96
C MET A 298 -29.21 -3.80 34.55
N GLY A 299 -28.49 -2.79 34.05
CA GLY A 299 -28.59 -1.41 34.49
C GLY A 299 -29.98 -0.80 34.20
N LYS A 300 -30.81 -0.62 35.23
CA LYS A 300 -32.04 0.19 35.16
C LYS A 300 -31.71 1.66 34.84
N ALA A 301 -32.73 2.53 34.80
CA ALA A 301 -32.76 3.96 34.42
C ALA A 301 -31.67 4.93 34.95
N LYS A 302 -30.62 4.45 35.62
CA LYS A 302 -29.37 5.14 35.96
C LYS A 302 -28.17 4.28 35.49
N GLY A 303 -28.23 3.81 34.24
CA GLY A 303 -27.36 2.76 33.69
C GLY A 303 -25.86 3.03 33.85
N GLY A 304 -25.11 1.94 34.06
CA GLY A 304 -23.66 1.96 33.92
C GLY A 304 -23.22 2.30 32.48
N ILE A 305 -21.93 2.59 32.32
CA ILE A 305 -21.30 3.08 31.07
C ILE A 305 -21.64 2.27 29.81
N LEU A 306 -22.07 1.01 29.94
CA LEU A 306 -22.41 0.10 28.84
C LEU A 306 -23.92 -0.08 28.58
N ALA A 307 -24.79 0.77 29.13
CA ALA A 307 -26.23 0.68 28.91
C ALA A 307 -26.66 1.29 27.56
N PHE A 308 -26.36 0.61 26.45
CA PHE A 308 -27.06 0.80 25.17
C PHE A 308 -27.40 -0.56 24.54
N PRO A 309 -28.61 -0.71 23.94
CA PRO A 309 -29.06 -1.99 23.43
C PRO A 309 -28.28 -2.39 22.17
N ILE A 310 -27.45 -3.43 22.29
CA ILE A 310 -26.75 -4.07 21.17
C ILE A 310 -27.70 -5.10 20.56
N HIS A 311 -28.09 -4.91 19.30
CA HIS A 311 -28.83 -5.92 18.56
C HIS A 311 -27.84 -6.97 18.04
N ILE A 312 -27.98 -8.22 18.49
CA ILE A 312 -27.14 -9.34 18.08
C ILE A 312 -27.96 -10.27 17.17
N SER A 313 -27.50 -10.50 15.93
CA SER A 313 -28.23 -11.29 14.93
C SER A 313 -28.17 -12.81 15.20
N GLU A 314 -29.17 -13.57 14.73
CA GLU A 314 -29.21 -15.04 14.86
C GLU A 314 -28.07 -15.74 14.07
N GLU A 315 -27.56 -15.11 13.01
CA GLU A 315 -26.38 -15.57 12.27
C GLU A 315 -25.12 -15.54 13.15
N PHE A 316 -25.01 -14.52 14.03
CA PHE A 316 -23.95 -14.40 15.02
C PHE A 316 -24.09 -15.43 16.17
N MET A 317 -25.32 -15.73 16.61
CA MET A 317 -25.57 -16.84 17.54
C MET A 317 -25.20 -18.20 16.95
N SER A 318 -25.31 -18.35 15.63
CA SER A 318 -24.85 -19.54 14.89
C SER A 318 -23.32 -19.65 14.87
N LEU A 319 -22.61 -18.52 14.80
CA LEU A 319 -21.16 -18.43 14.86
C LEU A 319 -20.62 -18.71 16.27
N LEU A 320 -21.27 -18.21 17.32
CA LEU A 320 -20.93 -18.52 18.73
C LEU A 320 -21.19 -19.99 19.09
N LYS A 321 -22.28 -20.60 18.58
CA LYS A 321 -22.58 -22.03 18.77
C LYS A 321 -21.58 -22.96 18.09
N ARG A 322 -20.81 -22.48 17.11
CA ARG A 322 -19.71 -23.21 16.47
C ARG A 322 -18.40 -23.11 17.26
N GLY A 323 -18.47 -22.71 18.53
CA GLY A 323 -17.33 -22.64 19.45
C GLY A 323 -16.34 -23.79 19.27
N ASP A 324 -15.07 -23.40 19.29
CA ASP A 324 -13.89 -24.25 19.53
C ASP A 324 -13.32 -25.10 18.40
N LEU A 325 -13.19 -24.55 17.18
CA LEU A 325 -12.15 -24.98 16.22
C LEU A 325 -11.46 -23.79 15.47
N GLY A 326 -10.93 -22.83 16.24
CA GLY A 326 -9.69 -22.05 15.97
C GLY A 326 -9.67 -20.88 14.95
N PRO A 327 -8.64 -19.99 15.02
CA PRO A 327 -7.52 -19.96 15.95
C PRO A 327 -7.54 -18.75 16.91
N SER A 328 -7.19 -19.10 18.13
CA SER A 328 -6.88 -18.33 19.31
C SER A 328 -5.72 -17.33 19.15
N SER A 329 -5.82 -16.19 19.83
CA SER A 329 -4.68 -15.36 20.25
C SER A 329 -4.57 -15.36 21.78
N GLY A 330 -4.25 -16.54 22.33
CA GLY A 330 -3.19 -16.52 23.34
C GLY A 330 -1.90 -15.99 22.71
N SER A 331 -0.83 -15.89 23.48
CA SER A 331 0.50 -16.10 22.92
C SER A 331 0.51 -17.51 22.27
N HIS A 332 0.01 -17.62 21.04
CA HIS A 332 0.28 -18.76 20.18
C HIS A 332 1.65 -18.49 19.65
N SER A 333 2.63 -19.27 20.12
CA SER A 333 3.62 -19.74 19.19
C SER A 333 2.86 -20.19 17.94
N LEU A 334 3.03 -19.50 16.80
CA LEU A 334 2.54 -19.99 15.52
C LEU A 334 2.85 -21.49 15.46
N GLY A 335 1.86 -22.29 15.08
CA GLY A 335 2.09 -23.71 14.88
C GLY A 335 3.25 -23.86 13.90
N LYS A 336 4.09 -24.89 14.10
CA LYS A 336 5.12 -25.25 13.11
C LYS A 336 4.41 -25.44 11.76
N GLY A 337 4.59 -24.51 10.82
CA GLY A 337 3.72 -24.48 9.64
C GLY A 337 3.22 -23.11 9.18
N GLN A 338 3.08 -22.15 10.10
CA GLN A 338 2.19 -20.99 9.89
C GLN A 338 2.92 -19.63 9.76
N THR A 339 4.23 -19.64 9.51
CA THR A 339 5.01 -18.42 9.26
C THR A 339 5.32 -18.27 7.77
N GLY A 340 5.35 -17.03 7.29
CA GLY A 340 5.61 -16.73 5.88
C GLY A 340 5.51 -15.24 5.58
N ALA A 341 5.69 -14.88 4.33
CA ALA A 341 5.55 -13.50 3.87
C ALA A 341 4.99 -13.41 2.46
N VAL A 342 4.31 -12.30 2.20
CA VAL A 342 3.69 -11.95 0.93
C VAL A 342 3.94 -10.47 0.64
N ALA A 343 4.33 -10.16 -0.58
CA ALA A 343 4.40 -8.78 -1.06
C ALA A 343 3.78 -8.66 -2.46
N SER A 344 2.93 -7.66 -2.64
CA SER A 344 2.25 -7.36 -3.89
C SER A 344 1.94 -5.87 -4.02
N GLU A 345 1.48 -5.51 -5.21
CA GLU A 345 1.00 -4.16 -5.50
C GLU A 345 -0.22 -3.71 -4.69
N SER A 346 -0.86 -4.62 -3.93
CA SER A 346 -2.02 -4.31 -3.11
C SER A 346 -1.82 -4.82 -1.68
N ALA A 347 -1.87 -3.91 -0.72
CA ALA A 347 -1.76 -4.24 0.69
C ALA A 347 -2.94 -5.12 1.16
N ILE A 348 -4.14 -4.92 0.58
CA ILE A 348 -5.31 -5.76 0.85
C ILE A 348 -5.04 -7.20 0.38
N CYS A 349 -4.55 -7.36 -0.84
CA CYS A 349 -4.28 -8.69 -1.39
C CYS A 349 -3.11 -9.39 -0.70
N SER A 350 -2.07 -8.65 -0.31
CA SER A 350 -0.96 -9.21 0.46
C SER A 350 -1.41 -9.70 1.83
N ARG A 351 -2.34 -8.99 2.49
CA ARG A 351 -2.96 -9.45 3.74
C ARG A 351 -3.76 -10.72 3.55
N HIS A 352 -4.53 -10.83 2.47
CA HIS A 352 -5.22 -12.08 2.13
C HIS A 352 -4.24 -13.25 1.94
N GLY A 353 -3.11 -13.02 1.28
CA GLY A 353 -2.04 -14.01 1.17
C GLY A 353 -1.51 -14.45 2.53
N THR A 354 -1.21 -13.51 3.45
CA THR A 354 -0.76 -13.86 4.80
C THR A 354 -1.84 -14.55 5.64
N ASP A 355 -3.11 -14.18 5.47
CA ASP A 355 -4.24 -14.85 6.14
C ASP A 355 -4.36 -16.31 5.72
N ILE A 356 -4.08 -16.61 4.45
CA ILE A 356 -4.04 -17.98 3.93
C ILE A 356 -2.91 -18.78 4.58
N ILE A 357 -1.72 -18.18 4.74
CA ILE A 357 -0.60 -18.83 5.45
C ILE A 357 -0.97 -19.11 6.91
N MET A 358 -1.56 -18.14 7.62
CA MET A 358 -2.00 -18.31 9.01
C MET A 358 -3.08 -19.40 9.15
N ARG A 359 -3.88 -19.64 8.12
CA ARG A 359 -4.89 -20.73 8.06
C ARG A 359 -4.30 -22.11 7.74
N GLY A 360 -2.97 -22.22 7.67
CA GLY A 360 -2.26 -23.47 7.38
C GLY A 360 -2.01 -23.72 5.90
N GLY A 361 -2.22 -22.71 5.05
CA GLY A 361 -1.73 -22.72 3.67
C GLY A 361 -0.25 -22.42 3.60
N ASN A 362 0.31 -22.61 2.41
CA ASN A 362 1.72 -22.38 2.13
C ASN A 362 1.92 -21.25 1.10
N ALA A 363 3.15 -21.01 0.67
CA ALA A 363 3.47 -19.91 -0.25
C ALA A 363 2.76 -20.03 -1.62
N ALA A 364 2.45 -21.25 -2.08
CA ALA A 364 1.67 -21.47 -3.29
C ALA A 364 0.20 -21.10 -3.10
N ASP A 365 -0.42 -21.52 -1.98
CA ASP A 365 -1.79 -21.14 -1.63
C ASP A 365 -1.93 -19.61 -1.50
N ALA A 366 -0.96 -18.98 -0.84
CA ALA A 366 -0.89 -17.54 -0.66
C ALA A 366 -0.74 -16.81 -2.00
N MET A 367 0.07 -17.34 -2.92
CA MET A 367 0.26 -16.77 -4.25
C MET A 367 -1.05 -16.79 -5.05
N VAL A 368 -1.79 -17.90 -5.04
CA VAL A 368 -3.09 -18.03 -5.72
C VAL A 368 -4.10 -17.01 -5.18
N ALA A 369 -4.24 -16.93 -3.86
CA ALA A 369 -5.15 -15.99 -3.22
C ALA A 369 -4.79 -14.53 -3.53
N THR A 370 -3.48 -14.21 -3.52
CA THR A 370 -2.97 -12.87 -3.78
C THR A 370 -3.16 -12.47 -5.24
N MET A 371 -2.79 -13.33 -6.20
CA MET A 371 -2.94 -13.05 -7.63
C MET A 371 -4.41 -12.87 -8.04
N LEU A 372 -5.31 -13.74 -7.58
CA LEU A 372 -6.74 -13.60 -7.86
C LEU A 372 -7.34 -12.33 -7.24
N CYS A 373 -6.89 -11.94 -6.04
CA CYS A 373 -7.28 -10.66 -5.44
C CYS A 373 -6.72 -9.47 -6.23
N VAL A 374 -5.47 -9.54 -6.70
CA VAL A 374 -4.88 -8.51 -7.57
C VAL A 374 -5.69 -8.38 -8.86
N GLY A 375 -6.18 -9.48 -9.45
CA GLY A 375 -7.11 -9.43 -10.58
C GLY A 375 -8.46 -8.74 -10.29
N VAL A 376 -8.82 -8.54 -9.02
CA VAL A 376 -9.99 -7.77 -8.59
C VAL A 376 -9.66 -6.28 -8.44
N ILE A 377 -8.58 -5.95 -7.71
CA ILE A 377 -8.20 -4.59 -7.30
C ILE A 377 -7.24 -3.92 -8.28
N GLY A 378 -6.18 -4.62 -8.68
CA GLY A 378 -5.15 -4.22 -9.63
C GLY A 378 -5.48 -4.58 -11.08
N MET A 379 -6.77 -4.65 -11.42
CA MET A 379 -7.26 -5.16 -12.69
C MET A 379 -6.88 -4.33 -13.92
N TYR A 380 -6.39 -3.12 -13.69
CA TYR A 380 -5.80 -2.28 -14.72
C TYR A 380 -4.49 -2.86 -15.25
N HIS A 381 -3.81 -3.74 -14.51
CA HIS A 381 -2.56 -4.39 -14.94
C HIS A 381 -2.66 -5.88 -15.14
N SER A 382 -3.49 -6.59 -14.37
CA SER A 382 -3.45 -8.06 -14.33
C SER A 382 -4.80 -8.69 -14.04
N GLY A 383 -4.92 -9.99 -14.32
CA GLY A 383 -6.07 -10.80 -13.96
C GLY A 383 -6.28 -11.97 -14.91
N ILE A 384 -7.31 -12.78 -14.63
CA ILE A 384 -7.53 -14.07 -15.30
C ILE A 384 -7.73 -14.00 -16.83
N GLY A 385 -7.96 -12.82 -17.38
CA GLY A 385 -8.00 -12.58 -18.83
C GLY A 385 -6.63 -12.35 -19.49
N GLY A 386 -5.54 -12.46 -18.73
CA GLY A 386 -4.16 -12.33 -19.19
C GLY A 386 -3.30 -13.56 -18.85
N GLY A 387 -2.02 -13.34 -18.58
CA GLY A 387 -1.01 -14.39 -18.41
C GLY A 387 0.30 -13.86 -17.82
N GLY A 388 1.38 -14.64 -17.93
CA GLY A 388 2.65 -14.28 -17.31
C GLY A 388 3.59 -15.44 -16.99
N PHE A 389 4.39 -15.25 -15.95
CA PHE A 389 5.55 -16.09 -15.62
C PHE A 389 5.70 -16.30 -14.12
N MET A 390 6.06 -17.51 -13.70
CA MET A 390 6.32 -17.87 -12.31
C MET A 390 7.65 -18.58 -12.18
N LEU A 391 8.54 -18.03 -11.36
CA LEU A 391 9.72 -18.72 -10.84
C LEU A 391 9.36 -19.29 -9.47
N ILE A 392 9.49 -20.60 -9.32
CA ILE A 392 9.17 -21.34 -8.09
C ILE A 392 10.45 -21.98 -7.59
N ARG A 393 10.68 -21.94 -6.28
CA ARG A 393 11.68 -22.76 -5.60
C ARG A 393 10.96 -23.65 -4.61
N SER A 394 11.04 -24.97 -4.80
CA SER A 394 10.43 -25.94 -3.90
C SER A 394 11.11 -25.95 -2.52
N PRO A 395 10.48 -26.53 -1.48
CA PRO A 395 11.12 -26.72 -0.17
C PRO A 395 12.48 -27.45 -0.26
N GLU A 396 12.59 -28.41 -1.19
CA GLU A 396 13.79 -29.21 -1.45
C GLU A 396 14.90 -28.41 -2.16
N GLY A 397 14.62 -27.18 -2.59
CA GLY A 397 15.57 -26.30 -3.28
C GLY A 397 15.63 -26.50 -4.79
N VAL A 398 14.62 -27.15 -5.38
CA VAL A 398 14.52 -27.28 -6.84
C VAL A 398 13.83 -26.06 -7.42
N PHE A 399 14.43 -25.43 -8.42
CA PHE A 399 13.81 -24.36 -9.17
C PHE A 399 12.96 -24.90 -10.33
N GLU A 400 11.82 -24.26 -10.55
CA GLU A 400 10.93 -24.51 -11.67
C GLU A 400 10.47 -23.19 -12.27
N PHE A 401 10.40 -23.13 -13.60
CA PHE A 401 9.90 -21.97 -14.33
C PHE A 401 8.64 -22.35 -15.09
N VAL A 402 7.51 -21.79 -14.65
CA VAL A 402 6.19 -21.95 -15.26
C VAL A 402 5.92 -20.75 -16.15
N ASP A 403 5.82 -20.99 -17.45
CA ASP A 403 5.39 -20.04 -18.45
C ASP A 403 3.89 -20.26 -18.71
N PHE A 404 3.09 -19.30 -18.23
CA PHE A 404 1.65 -19.22 -18.47
C PHE A 404 1.32 -17.98 -19.34
N ARG A 405 2.25 -17.57 -20.20
CA ARG A 405 2.08 -16.50 -21.19
C ARG A 405 1.03 -16.88 -22.21
N GLU A 406 0.36 -15.86 -22.75
CA GLU A 406 -0.68 -15.98 -23.75
C GLU A 406 -0.08 -16.31 -25.12
N PRO A 407 -0.43 -17.46 -25.74
CA PRO A 407 -0.09 -17.72 -27.12
C PRO A 407 -1.02 -16.97 -28.07
N ALA A 408 -0.54 -16.69 -29.26
CA ALA A 408 -1.35 -16.21 -30.36
C ALA A 408 -2.42 -17.26 -30.74
N PRO A 409 -3.68 -16.86 -30.98
CA PRO A 409 -4.74 -17.78 -31.43
C PRO A 409 -4.36 -18.54 -32.71
N ALA A 410 -4.99 -19.69 -32.97
CA ALA A 410 -4.69 -20.53 -34.14
C ALA A 410 -4.88 -19.81 -35.49
N ALA A 411 -5.74 -18.79 -35.53
CA ALA A 411 -5.99 -17.98 -36.71
C ALA A 411 -4.99 -16.81 -36.90
N ALA A 412 -4.06 -16.60 -35.98
CA ALA A 412 -3.05 -15.55 -36.09
C ALA A 412 -2.06 -15.82 -37.23
N PHE A 413 -1.56 -14.78 -37.87
CA PHE A 413 -0.56 -14.90 -38.94
C PHE A 413 0.37 -13.70 -38.92
N GLU A 414 1.53 -13.85 -39.54
CA GLU A 414 2.65 -12.91 -39.45
C GLU A 414 2.26 -11.47 -39.80
N GLU A 415 1.55 -11.26 -40.90
CA GLU A 415 1.25 -9.92 -41.44
C GLU A 415 -0.09 -9.35 -40.96
N MET A 416 -0.74 -9.94 -39.95
CA MET A 416 -2.13 -9.61 -39.60
C MET A 416 -2.33 -8.15 -39.15
N PHE A 417 -1.27 -7.48 -38.71
CA PHE A 417 -1.32 -6.07 -38.28
C PHE A 417 -0.62 -5.09 -39.23
N ASN A 418 -0.07 -5.54 -40.36
CA ASN A 418 0.71 -4.67 -41.27
C ASN A 418 -0.09 -3.47 -41.78
N ASN A 419 -1.40 -3.62 -41.96
CA ASN A 419 -2.29 -2.56 -42.44
C ASN A 419 -2.88 -1.70 -41.31
N ASN A 420 -2.81 -2.16 -40.06
CA ASN A 420 -3.39 -1.48 -38.90
C ASN A 420 -2.72 -1.95 -37.60
N THR A 421 -1.65 -1.28 -37.19
CA THR A 421 -0.92 -1.60 -35.95
C THR A 421 -1.77 -1.39 -34.70
N ASN A 422 -2.74 -0.46 -34.73
CA ASN A 422 -3.64 -0.24 -33.59
C ASN A 422 -4.52 -1.45 -33.26
N ALA A 423 -4.72 -2.38 -34.21
CA ALA A 423 -5.47 -3.62 -33.95
C ALA A 423 -4.69 -4.64 -33.11
N ALA A 424 -3.38 -4.43 -32.93
CA ALA A 424 -2.56 -5.19 -31.97
C ALA A 424 -2.79 -4.70 -30.52
N VAL A 425 -3.26 -3.46 -30.36
CA VAL A 425 -3.51 -2.82 -29.07
C VAL A 425 -4.98 -2.91 -28.67
N TYR A 426 -5.90 -2.57 -29.56
CA TYR A 426 -7.33 -2.44 -29.25
C TYR A 426 -8.17 -3.47 -30.00
N GLY A 427 -9.27 -3.90 -29.37
CA GLY A 427 -10.24 -4.80 -29.98
C GLY A 427 -9.85 -6.28 -29.87
N GLY A 428 -10.69 -7.15 -30.43
CA GLY A 428 -10.62 -8.59 -30.18
C GLY A 428 -9.43 -9.30 -30.86
N LEU A 429 -8.78 -8.68 -31.86
CA LEU A 429 -7.57 -9.23 -32.49
C LEU A 429 -6.34 -9.12 -31.59
N ALA A 430 -6.36 -8.18 -30.66
CA ALA A 430 -5.24 -7.90 -29.76
C ALA A 430 -5.06 -8.97 -28.68
N SER A 431 -6.07 -9.80 -28.41
CA SER A 431 -6.01 -10.79 -27.33
C SER A 431 -5.27 -12.07 -27.73
N GLY A 432 -4.23 -12.38 -26.95
CA GLY A 432 -3.69 -13.73 -26.83
C GLY A 432 -4.59 -14.61 -25.95
N VAL A 433 -4.42 -15.93 -26.03
CA VAL A 433 -5.23 -16.89 -25.25
C VAL A 433 -4.88 -16.79 -23.75
N PRO A 434 -5.82 -16.42 -22.86
CA PRO A 434 -5.51 -16.19 -21.44
C PRO A 434 -4.96 -17.42 -20.72
N GLY A 435 -3.88 -17.23 -19.96
CA GLY A 435 -3.12 -18.30 -19.31
C GLY A 435 -3.05 -18.27 -17.79
N GLU A 436 -3.35 -17.13 -17.15
CA GLU A 436 -3.15 -16.92 -15.71
C GLU A 436 -3.81 -18.02 -14.87
N LEU A 437 -5.07 -18.38 -15.17
CA LEU A 437 -5.80 -19.33 -14.35
C LEU A 437 -5.23 -20.75 -14.42
N ARG A 438 -4.76 -21.23 -15.59
CA ARG A 438 -4.03 -22.51 -15.67
C ARG A 438 -2.69 -22.45 -14.96
N GLY A 439 -2.01 -21.30 -14.99
CA GLY A 439 -0.80 -21.08 -14.19
C GLY A 439 -1.06 -21.29 -12.70
N LEU A 440 -2.09 -20.64 -12.18
CA LEU A 440 -2.49 -20.74 -10.77
C LEU A 440 -2.98 -22.14 -10.39
N GLU A 441 -3.76 -22.78 -11.26
CA GLU A 441 -4.20 -24.17 -11.07
C GLU A 441 -3.00 -25.13 -11.00
N TYR A 442 -2.02 -24.99 -11.91
CA TYR A 442 -0.80 -25.79 -11.90
C TYR A 442 -0.03 -25.62 -10.59
N LEU A 443 0.19 -24.37 -10.17
CA LEU A 443 0.88 -24.04 -8.93
C LEU A 443 0.17 -24.68 -7.72
N HIS A 444 -1.14 -24.49 -7.62
CA HIS A 444 -1.96 -25.01 -6.53
C HIS A 444 -2.02 -26.54 -6.52
N ALA A 445 -2.23 -27.17 -7.67
CA ALA A 445 -2.32 -28.63 -7.75
C ALA A 445 -1.00 -29.32 -7.37
N LYS A 446 0.14 -28.69 -7.68
CA LYS A 446 1.45 -29.26 -7.42
C LYS A 446 1.98 -28.94 -6.03
N TYR A 447 1.78 -27.71 -5.56
CA TYR A 447 2.39 -27.21 -4.34
C TYR A 447 1.39 -26.79 -3.28
N GLY A 448 0.11 -26.55 -3.59
CA GLY A 448 -0.89 -26.07 -2.64
C GLY A 448 -1.22 -27.09 -1.54
N SER A 449 -1.59 -26.58 -0.37
CA SER A 449 -1.98 -27.37 0.81
C SER A 449 -3.44 -27.24 1.18
N LEU A 450 -4.11 -26.17 0.75
CA LEU A 450 -5.52 -25.91 1.06
C LEU A 450 -6.45 -26.36 -0.09
N PRO A 451 -7.75 -26.49 0.16
CA PRO A 451 -8.72 -26.67 -0.92
C PRO A 451 -8.76 -25.44 -1.84
N TRP A 452 -8.88 -25.66 -3.15
CA TRP A 452 -8.95 -24.60 -4.16
C TRP A 452 -9.99 -23.51 -3.83
N SER A 453 -11.18 -23.92 -3.39
CA SER A 453 -12.25 -22.98 -3.01
C SER A 453 -11.84 -22.06 -1.84
N VAL A 454 -11.00 -22.52 -0.92
CA VAL A 454 -10.51 -21.71 0.21
C VAL A 454 -9.56 -20.62 -0.26
N VAL A 455 -8.68 -20.91 -1.22
CA VAL A 455 -7.70 -19.94 -1.74
C VAL A 455 -8.32 -18.95 -2.73
N VAL A 456 -9.40 -19.32 -3.41
CA VAL A 456 -10.16 -18.40 -4.30
C VAL A 456 -11.10 -17.47 -3.52
N GLN A 457 -11.57 -17.91 -2.35
CA GLN A 457 -12.58 -17.19 -1.54
C GLN A 457 -12.26 -15.72 -1.24
N PRO A 458 -11.02 -15.32 -0.89
CA PRO A 458 -10.71 -13.91 -0.59
C PRO A 458 -10.99 -12.98 -1.78
N ALA A 459 -10.67 -13.42 -3.00
CA ALA A 459 -10.94 -12.65 -4.21
C ALA A 459 -12.45 -12.53 -4.49
N ILE A 460 -13.22 -13.60 -4.27
CA ILE A 460 -14.71 -13.57 -4.37
C ILE A 460 -15.29 -12.54 -3.41
N GLN A 461 -14.86 -12.57 -2.15
CA GLN A 461 -15.35 -11.65 -1.12
C GLN A 461 -15.01 -10.20 -1.45
N THR A 462 -13.76 -9.94 -1.86
CA THR A 462 -13.28 -8.62 -2.29
C THR A 462 -14.11 -8.09 -3.47
N ALA A 463 -14.37 -8.91 -4.48
CA ALA A 463 -15.15 -8.51 -5.64
C ALA A 463 -16.64 -8.30 -5.31
N ARG A 464 -17.21 -9.13 -4.42
CA ARG A 464 -18.65 -9.13 -4.10
C ARG A 464 -19.06 -8.03 -3.14
N TYR A 465 -18.31 -7.88 -2.05
CA TYR A 465 -18.59 -6.92 -0.97
C TYR A 465 -17.87 -5.60 -1.17
N GLY A 466 -16.87 -5.59 -2.04
CA GLY A 466 -16.17 -4.40 -2.49
C GLY A 466 -14.90 -4.10 -1.69
N PHE A 467 -14.17 -3.13 -2.21
CA PHE A 467 -12.92 -2.64 -1.65
C PHE A 467 -12.87 -1.11 -1.77
N PRO A 468 -12.15 -0.42 -0.87
CA PRO A 468 -11.95 1.02 -1.00
C PRO A 468 -11.09 1.33 -2.23
N VAL A 469 -11.56 2.26 -3.05
CA VAL A 469 -10.81 2.77 -4.20
C VAL A 469 -9.59 3.53 -3.68
N GLY A 470 -8.41 2.97 -3.97
CA GLY A 470 -7.12 3.52 -3.59
C GLY A 470 -6.64 4.64 -4.52
N ALA A 471 -5.51 5.23 -4.16
CA ALA A 471 -4.92 6.33 -4.94
C ALA A 471 -4.36 5.84 -6.29
N ASP A 472 -3.80 4.61 -6.31
CA ASP A 472 -3.19 4.06 -7.52
C ASP A 472 -4.26 3.71 -8.55
N LEU A 473 -5.40 3.16 -8.11
CA LEU A 473 -6.53 2.89 -9.02
C LEU A 473 -7.03 4.18 -9.69
N VAL A 474 -7.15 5.29 -8.95
CA VAL A 474 -7.52 6.60 -9.52
C VAL A 474 -6.48 7.06 -10.53
N HIS A 475 -5.19 6.97 -10.18
CA HIS A 475 -4.10 7.35 -11.07
C HIS A 475 -4.10 6.54 -12.38
N TYR A 476 -4.30 5.23 -12.33
CA TYR A 476 -4.32 4.38 -13.52
C TYR A 476 -5.60 4.57 -14.35
N MET A 477 -6.75 4.85 -13.73
CA MET A 477 -7.94 5.26 -14.47
C MET A 477 -7.70 6.56 -15.25
N ASP A 478 -7.10 7.56 -14.62
CA ASP A 478 -6.78 8.84 -15.27
C ASP A 478 -5.74 8.65 -16.39
N SER A 479 -4.75 7.78 -16.17
CA SER A 479 -3.70 7.49 -17.15
C SER A 479 -4.25 6.76 -18.38
N ALA A 480 -5.16 5.79 -18.18
CA ALA A 480 -5.76 5.03 -19.27
C ALA A 480 -6.74 5.86 -20.11
N VAL A 481 -7.49 6.77 -19.49
CA VAL A 481 -8.42 7.67 -20.20
C VAL A 481 -7.65 8.80 -20.90
N GLY A 482 -6.63 9.34 -20.26
CA GLY A 482 -5.82 10.44 -20.77
C GLY A 482 -6.70 11.64 -21.17
N SER A 483 -6.49 12.17 -22.37
CA SER A 483 -7.31 13.25 -22.95
C SER A 483 -8.40 12.75 -23.91
N GLY A 484 -8.64 11.45 -23.96
CA GLY A 484 -9.57 10.80 -24.88
C GLY A 484 -11.01 10.75 -24.38
N GLU A 485 -11.81 9.91 -25.03
CA GLU A 485 -13.15 9.53 -24.57
C GLU A 485 -13.02 8.61 -23.34
N ASP A 486 -13.80 8.89 -22.30
CA ASP A 486 -13.74 8.17 -21.02
C ASP A 486 -14.52 6.85 -21.13
N PHE A 487 -13.88 5.82 -21.68
CA PHE A 487 -14.50 4.50 -21.87
C PHE A 487 -14.98 3.87 -20.54
N LEU A 488 -14.41 4.28 -19.39
CA LEU A 488 -14.84 3.80 -18.07
C LEU A 488 -16.24 4.32 -17.68
N VAL A 489 -16.71 5.37 -18.35
CA VAL A 489 -18.03 5.99 -18.16
C VAL A 489 -18.95 5.71 -19.35
N GLU A 490 -18.44 5.84 -20.57
CA GLU A 490 -19.25 5.80 -21.79
C GLU A 490 -19.57 4.37 -22.25
N ASP A 491 -18.69 3.39 -21.99
CA ASP A 491 -18.98 1.98 -22.28
C ASP A 491 -19.81 1.37 -21.13
N PRO A 492 -21.04 0.89 -21.40
CA PRO A 492 -21.91 0.31 -20.36
C PRO A 492 -21.28 -0.87 -19.61
N SER A 493 -20.41 -1.65 -20.25
CA SER A 493 -19.77 -2.83 -19.66
C SER A 493 -18.83 -2.39 -18.53
N TRP A 494 -18.06 -1.34 -18.79
CA TRP A 494 -17.14 -0.72 -17.83
C TRP A 494 -17.88 0.12 -16.78
N ALA A 495 -18.84 0.94 -17.21
CA ALA A 495 -19.55 1.87 -16.35
C ALA A 495 -20.28 1.22 -15.18
N ILE A 496 -20.72 -0.04 -15.31
CA ILE A 496 -21.37 -0.75 -14.20
C ILE A 496 -20.45 -0.90 -12.98
N ASP A 497 -19.16 -1.11 -13.21
CA ASP A 497 -18.18 -1.28 -12.13
C ASP A 497 -17.51 0.06 -11.79
N PHE A 498 -17.13 0.83 -12.81
CA PHE A 498 -16.29 2.02 -12.66
C PHE A 498 -17.06 3.33 -12.53
N ALA A 499 -18.30 3.40 -13.01
CA ALA A 499 -19.13 4.61 -12.98
C ALA A 499 -20.62 4.31 -12.65
N PRO A 500 -20.94 3.56 -11.58
CA PRO A 500 -22.30 3.07 -11.31
C PRO A 500 -23.33 4.19 -11.07
N HIS A 501 -22.87 5.41 -10.81
CA HIS A 501 -23.70 6.60 -10.60
C HIS A 501 -23.54 7.64 -11.73
N GLY A 502 -23.03 7.23 -12.89
CA GLY A 502 -22.80 8.10 -14.05
C GLY A 502 -21.53 8.95 -13.96
N THR A 503 -20.71 8.76 -12.92
CA THR A 503 -19.37 9.35 -12.76
C THR A 503 -18.42 8.29 -12.23
N ARG A 504 -17.15 8.36 -12.64
CA ARG A 504 -16.11 7.45 -12.13
C ARG A 504 -16.07 7.41 -10.60
N VAL A 505 -15.86 6.23 -10.05
CA VAL A 505 -15.54 6.04 -8.62
C VAL A 505 -14.31 6.84 -8.24
N LYS A 506 -14.29 7.39 -7.03
CA LYS A 506 -13.23 8.26 -6.51
C LYS A 506 -12.52 7.61 -5.35
N GLN A 507 -11.34 8.13 -5.03
CA GLN A 507 -10.58 7.68 -3.87
C GLN A 507 -11.45 7.69 -2.60
N GLY A 508 -11.49 6.56 -1.90
CA GLY A 508 -12.30 6.35 -0.70
C GLY A 508 -13.71 5.80 -0.96
N ASP A 509 -14.22 5.84 -2.19
CA ASP A 509 -15.47 5.16 -2.55
C ASP A 509 -15.29 3.64 -2.44
N ILE A 510 -16.39 2.90 -2.25
CA ILE A 510 -16.36 1.44 -2.30
C ILE A 510 -16.73 0.96 -3.71
N MET A 511 -15.79 0.29 -4.37
CA MET A 511 -16.01 -0.33 -5.68
C MET A 511 -16.36 -1.80 -5.52
N THR A 512 -17.33 -2.29 -6.29
CA THR A 512 -17.68 -3.72 -6.36
C THR A 512 -17.60 -4.22 -7.79
N ARG A 513 -17.27 -5.50 -7.98
CA ARG A 513 -17.23 -6.19 -9.28
C ARG A 513 -18.06 -7.47 -9.20
N LYS A 514 -19.37 -7.30 -9.01
CA LYS A 514 -20.28 -8.40 -8.64
C LYS A 514 -20.37 -9.50 -9.71
N ARG A 515 -20.27 -9.15 -10.99
CA ARG A 515 -20.22 -10.13 -12.08
C ARG A 515 -18.95 -10.97 -12.01
N TYR A 516 -17.81 -10.30 -11.83
CA TYR A 516 -16.52 -10.96 -11.67
C TYR A 516 -16.49 -11.86 -10.42
N ALA A 517 -17.14 -11.46 -9.33
CA ALA A 517 -17.32 -12.31 -8.16
C ALA A 517 -18.07 -13.62 -8.47
N ASN A 518 -19.12 -13.56 -9.29
CA ASN A 518 -19.85 -14.76 -9.73
C ASN A 518 -18.97 -15.66 -10.63
N THR A 519 -18.14 -15.05 -11.49
CA THR A 519 -17.16 -15.78 -12.30
C THR A 519 -16.13 -16.51 -11.42
N LEU A 520 -15.54 -15.82 -10.44
CA LEU A 520 -14.61 -16.41 -9.49
C LEU A 520 -15.28 -17.50 -8.64
N GLU A 521 -16.55 -17.34 -8.27
CA GLU A 521 -17.32 -18.36 -7.54
C GLU A 521 -17.59 -19.60 -8.40
N ALA A 522 -17.89 -19.43 -9.69
CA ALA A 522 -18.00 -20.56 -10.63
C ALA A 522 -16.67 -21.32 -10.74
N ILE A 523 -15.55 -20.60 -10.80
CA ILE A 523 -14.19 -21.16 -10.83
C ILE A 523 -13.83 -21.86 -9.51
N ALA A 524 -14.23 -21.31 -8.36
CA ALA A 524 -14.01 -21.92 -7.06
C ALA A 524 -14.76 -23.26 -6.92
N ASN A 525 -15.97 -23.33 -7.46
CA ASN A 525 -16.83 -24.51 -7.36
C ASN A 525 -16.50 -25.61 -8.38
N ASN A 526 -16.08 -25.23 -9.58
CA ASN A 526 -15.93 -26.15 -10.72
C ASN A 526 -14.49 -26.29 -11.23
N GLY A 527 -13.51 -25.62 -10.59
CA GLY A 527 -12.12 -25.61 -11.03
C GLY A 527 -11.85 -24.67 -12.21
N ALA A 528 -10.62 -24.69 -12.73
CA ALA A 528 -10.22 -23.78 -13.80
C ALA A 528 -10.94 -24.09 -15.13
N ASP A 529 -11.37 -25.33 -15.36
CA ASP A 529 -12.10 -25.73 -16.57
C ASP A 529 -13.36 -24.88 -16.81
N ALA A 530 -13.99 -24.37 -15.76
CA ALA A 530 -15.13 -23.48 -15.86
C ALA A 530 -14.84 -22.18 -16.63
N PHE A 531 -13.58 -21.75 -16.68
CA PHE A 531 -13.13 -20.57 -17.44
C PHE A 531 -12.85 -20.91 -18.91
N TYR A 532 -12.29 -22.09 -19.18
CA TYR A 532 -11.84 -22.51 -20.51
C TYR A 532 -12.93 -23.24 -21.31
N GLU A 533 -14.01 -23.65 -20.66
CA GLU A 533 -15.15 -24.33 -21.25
C GLU A 533 -16.50 -23.76 -20.79
N GLY A 534 -17.58 -24.14 -21.48
CA GLY A 534 -18.94 -23.75 -21.10
C GLY A 534 -19.21 -22.25 -21.19
N HIS A 535 -20.07 -21.75 -20.31
CA HIS A 535 -20.68 -20.42 -20.44
C HIS A 535 -19.69 -19.24 -20.36
N ILE A 536 -18.66 -19.33 -19.50
CA ILE A 536 -17.65 -18.26 -19.37
C ILE A 536 -16.83 -18.19 -20.67
N ALA A 537 -16.39 -19.33 -21.21
CA ALA A 537 -15.67 -19.38 -22.48
C ALA A 537 -16.54 -18.88 -23.65
N GLU A 538 -17.82 -19.28 -23.70
CA GLU A 538 -18.76 -18.87 -24.75
C GLU A 538 -18.97 -17.35 -24.77
N THR A 539 -19.21 -16.73 -23.62
CA THR A 539 -19.41 -15.27 -23.51
C THR A 539 -18.14 -14.49 -23.83
N MET A 540 -16.98 -14.99 -23.40
CA MET A 540 -15.68 -14.39 -23.74
C MET A 540 -15.44 -14.38 -25.26
N ILE A 541 -15.62 -15.52 -25.94
CA ILE A 541 -15.45 -15.60 -27.39
C ILE A 541 -16.48 -14.75 -28.14
N GLN A 542 -17.72 -14.66 -27.64
CA GLN A 542 -18.73 -13.76 -28.21
C GLN A 542 -18.31 -12.29 -28.12
N ALA A 543 -17.82 -11.85 -26.96
CA ALA A 543 -17.34 -10.48 -26.75
C ALA A 543 -16.14 -10.15 -27.67
N LEU A 544 -15.15 -11.04 -27.74
CA LEU A 544 -13.99 -10.85 -28.63
C LEU A 544 -14.41 -10.77 -30.10
N ARG A 545 -15.30 -11.67 -30.57
CA ARG A 545 -15.78 -11.66 -31.96
C ARG A 545 -16.61 -10.42 -32.30
N ALA A 546 -17.41 -9.93 -31.36
CA ALA A 546 -18.14 -8.67 -31.52
C ALA A 546 -17.19 -7.48 -31.75
N ALA A 547 -15.96 -7.57 -31.23
CA ALA A 547 -14.88 -6.61 -31.42
C ALA A 547 -13.84 -7.06 -32.48
N ASN A 548 -14.26 -7.83 -33.49
CA ASN A 548 -13.43 -8.33 -34.60
C ASN A 548 -12.32 -9.35 -34.25
N GLY A 549 -12.39 -10.00 -33.08
CA GLY A 549 -11.43 -11.03 -32.68
C GLY A 549 -11.60 -12.37 -33.40
N THR A 550 -10.50 -13.11 -33.48
CA THR A 550 -10.42 -14.41 -34.18
C THR A 550 -10.29 -15.62 -33.25
N MET A 551 -10.09 -15.39 -31.95
CA MET A 551 -10.00 -16.47 -30.95
C MET A 551 -11.27 -17.34 -30.96
N THR A 552 -11.08 -18.63 -30.73
CA THR A 552 -12.12 -19.65 -30.72
C THR A 552 -12.21 -20.36 -29.38
N LEU A 553 -13.31 -21.06 -29.14
CA LEU A 553 -13.45 -21.95 -27.98
C LEU A 553 -12.38 -23.07 -27.98
N GLU A 554 -11.92 -23.47 -29.16
CA GLU A 554 -10.89 -24.50 -29.29
C GLU A 554 -9.51 -23.96 -28.89
N ASP A 555 -9.24 -22.67 -29.14
CA ASP A 555 -8.03 -22.02 -28.63
C ASP A 555 -8.00 -22.01 -27.10
N LEU A 556 -9.12 -21.66 -26.45
CA LEU A 556 -9.25 -21.69 -24.99
C LEU A 556 -9.09 -23.12 -24.43
N ARG A 557 -9.82 -24.09 -25.00
CA ARG A 557 -9.78 -25.49 -24.55
C ARG A 557 -8.36 -26.08 -24.63
N ASN A 558 -7.62 -25.76 -25.68
CA ASN A 558 -6.30 -26.33 -25.93
C ASN A 558 -5.15 -25.61 -25.21
N TYR A 559 -5.45 -24.53 -24.46
CA TYR A 559 -4.42 -23.82 -23.72
C TYR A 559 -3.78 -24.72 -22.65
N THR A 560 -2.44 -24.71 -22.59
CA THR A 560 -1.65 -25.37 -21.53
C THR A 560 -0.49 -24.49 -21.09
N VAL A 561 -0.06 -24.62 -19.84
CA VAL A 561 1.17 -24.00 -19.35
C VAL A 561 2.39 -24.71 -19.92
N ALA A 562 3.51 -23.99 -20.09
CA ALA A 562 4.79 -24.58 -20.47
C ALA A 562 5.73 -24.58 -19.25
N ILE A 563 6.43 -25.70 -19.03
CA ILE A 563 7.48 -25.80 -18.02
C ILE A 563 8.83 -25.69 -18.73
N ARG A 564 9.63 -24.69 -18.37
CA ARG A 564 10.87 -24.34 -19.09
C ARG A 564 12.10 -24.50 -18.22
N GLU A 565 13.27 -24.58 -18.87
CA GLU A 565 14.55 -24.60 -18.16
C GLU A 565 14.74 -23.29 -17.36
N VAL A 566 15.29 -23.41 -16.15
CA VAL A 566 15.62 -22.26 -15.30
C VAL A 566 17.07 -21.85 -15.58
N ALA A 567 17.32 -20.56 -15.73
CA ALA A 567 18.67 -20.02 -15.86
C ALA A 567 19.23 -19.69 -14.47
N GLN A 568 20.50 -20.05 -14.23
CA GLN A 568 21.17 -19.81 -12.95
C GLN A 568 22.62 -19.35 -13.16
N ILE A 569 23.09 -18.46 -12.28
CA ILE A 569 24.49 -18.01 -12.24
C ILE A 569 24.98 -17.94 -10.79
N ASP A 570 26.29 -17.96 -10.62
CA ASP A 570 26.93 -17.46 -9.40
C ASP A 570 27.14 -15.94 -9.53
N TYR A 571 26.85 -15.21 -8.44
CA TYR A 571 27.03 -13.77 -8.35
C TYR A 571 27.47 -13.40 -6.93
N ARG A 572 28.68 -12.87 -6.75
CA ARG A 572 29.20 -12.45 -5.42
C ARG A 572 29.13 -13.53 -4.33
N GLY A 573 29.28 -14.81 -4.72
CA GLY A 573 29.17 -15.94 -3.79
C GLY A 573 27.72 -16.31 -3.39
N PHE A 574 26.72 -15.75 -4.08
CA PHE A 574 25.34 -16.20 -4.05
C PHE A 574 25.00 -16.93 -5.35
N GLN A 575 23.95 -17.73 -5.33
CA GLN A 575 23.35 -18.28 -6.55
C GLN A 575 22.11 -17.46 -6.90
N VAL A 576 22.01 -17.02 -8.15
CA VAL A 576 20.87 -16.24 -8.65
C VAL A 576 20.17 -17.05 -9.74
N ALA A 577 18.87 -17.27 -9.57
CA ALA A 577 18.00 -17.98 -10.50
C ALA A 577 16.99 -17.02 -11.14
N SER A 578 16.72 -17.21 -12.43
CA SER A 578 15.70 -16.46 -13.16
C SER A 578 15.15 -17.26 -14.36
N SER A 579 14.15 -16.70 -15.02
CA SER A 579 13.45 -17.27 -16.18
C SER A 579 14.31 -17.30 -17.46
N THR A 580 13.94 -18.19 -18.37
CA THR A 580 14.44 -18.24 -19.77
C THR A 580 13.39 -17.67 -20.74
N ALA A 581 13.74 -17.59 -22.03
CA ALA A 581 12.85 -17.14 -23.10
C ALA A 581 11.53 -17.95 -23.14
N PRO A 582 10.38 -17.30 -23.42
CA PRO A 582 10.23 -15.94 -23.94
C PRO A 582 10.26 -14.84 -22.86
N SER A 583 10.59 -15.15 -21.61
CA SER A 583 10.88 -14.15 -20.56
C SER A 583 12.33 -13.63 -20.67
N SER A 584 12.63 -12.48 -20.07
CA SER A 584 13.95 -11.83 -20.17
C SER A 584 14.90 -12.07 -18.98
N GLY A 585 14.60 -13.04 -18.10
CA GLY A 585 15.43 -13.37 -16.94
C GLY A 585 16.91 -13.62 -17.26
N VAL A 586 17.19 -14.37 -18.32
CA VAL A 586 18.55 -14.65 -18.79
C VAL A 586 19.37 -13.39 -19.12
N ILE A 587 18.70 -12.30 -19.52
CA ILE A 587 19.35 -11.00 -19.79
C ILE A 587 19.75 -10.32 -18.48
N ALA A 588 18.91 -10.33 -17.46
CA ALA A 588 19.27 -9.83 -16.14
C ALA A 588 20.46 -10.61 -15.56
N LEU A 589 20.48 -11.94 -15.73
CA LEU A 589 21.60 -12.78 -15.31
C LEU A 589 22.89 -12.47 -16.09
N ASN A 590 22.81 -12.21 -17.40
CA ASN A 590 23.96 -11.78 -18.18
C ASN A 590 24.53 -10.45 -17.63
N ILE A 591 23.67 -9.45 -17.39
CA ILE A 591 24.07 -8.16 -16.84
C ILE A 591 24.78 -8.33 -15.50
N LEU A 592 24.19 -9.09 -14.56
CA LEU A 592 24.80 -9.37 -13.26
C LEU A 592 26.15 -10.08 -13.42
N LYS A 593 26.25 -11.07 -14.31
CA LYS A 593 27.50 -11.81 -14.53
C LYS A 593 28.60 -10.95 -15.16
N VAL A 594 28.27 -9.99 -16.01
CA VAL A 594 29.21 -8.95 -16.48
C VAL A 594 29.66 -8.11 -15.30
N LEU A 595 28.75 -7.65 -14.44
CA LEU A 595 29.08 -6.82 -13.29
C LEU A 595 29.92 -7.54 -12.23
N ASP A 596 29.73 -8.85 -12.06
CA ASP A 596 30.51 -9.69 -11.14
C ASP A 596 32.02 -9.66 -11.44
N THR A 597 32.39 -9.42 -12.71
CA THR A 597 33.79 -9.32 -13.11
C THR A 597 34.50 -8.05 -12.58
N TYR A 598 33.75 -7.04 -12.14
CA TYR A 598 34.30 -5.83 -11.51
C TYR A 598 34.23 -5.95 -9.99
N ASP A 599 35.33 -5.70 -9.28
CA ASP A 599 35.38 -5.72 -7.82
C ASP A 599 36.36 -4.64 -7.31
N PRO A 600 35.95 -3.77 -6.36
CA PRO A 600 34.60 -3.60 -5.82
C PRO A 600 33.70 -2.74 -6.72
N LEU A 601 32.38 -2.91 -6.60
CA LEU A 601 31.36 -2.01 -7.18
C LEU A 601 30.61 -1.27 -6.06
N PHE A 602 30.08 -0.09 -6.38
CA PHE A 602 29.20 0.74 -5.53
C PHE A 602 29.78 1.10 -4.15
N THR A 603 31.10 1.22 -4.05
CA THR A 603 31.77 1.85 -2.90
C THR A 603 31.61 3.38 -2.96
N ALA A 604 31.80 4.06 -1.82
CA ALA A 604 31.71 5.51 -1.75
C ALA A 604 32.61 6.22 -2.78
N ASP A 605 33.80 5.69 -3.05
CA ASP A 605 34.78 6.30 -3.96
C ASP A 605 34.52 5.99 -5.45
N ASN A 606 33.71 4.97 -5.76
CA ASN A 606 33.52 4.50 -7.13
C ASN A 606 32.06 4.34 -7.57
N VAL A 607 31.10 4.87 -6.80
CA VAL A 607 29.66 4.82 -7.14
C VAL A 607 29.39 5.33 -8.56
N ASN A 608 29.98 6.46 -8.94
CA ASN A 608 29.83 7.06 -10.27
C ASN A 608 30.30 6.13 -11.40
N LEU A 609 31.46 5.51 -11.23
CA LEU A 609 32.01 4.57 -12.21
C LEU A 609 31.21 3.25 -12.23
N SER A 610 30.71 2.83 -11.08
CA SER A 610 29.86 1.63 -10.96
C SER A 610 28.53 1.83 -11.67
N THR A 611 27.90 2.99 -11.52
CA THR A 611 26.69 3.37 -12.26
C THR A 611 26.94 3.38 -13.76
N HIS A 612 28.07 3.92 -14.22
CA HIS A 612 28.45 3.89 -15.63
C HIS A 612 28.62 2.46 -16.17
N ARG A 613 29.35 1.60 -15.45
CA ARG A 613 29.54 0.19 -15.84
C ARG A 613 28.23 -0.61 -15.82
N MET A 614 27.36 -0.33 -14.86
CA MET A 614 26.01 -0.93 -14.78
C MET A 614 25.20 -0.58 -16.02
N ASP A 615 25.16 0.69 -16.40
CA ASP A 615 24.45 1.16 -17.59
C ASP A 615 25.04 0.56 -18.89
N GLU A 616 26.36 0.53 -19.03
CA GLU A 616 27.00 -0.12 -20.19
C GLU A 616 26.70 -1.63 -20.27
N ALA A 617 26.69 -2.34 -19.12
CA ALA A 617 26.29 -3.75 -19.07
C ALA A 617 24.81 -3.94 -19.43
N ILE A 618 23.93 -3.06 -18.96
CA ILE A 618 22.51 -3.01 -19.33
C ILE A 618 22.36 -2.86 -20.85
N ARG A 619 23.06 -1.92 -21.47
CA ARG A 619 23.01 -1.68 -22.92
C ARG A 619 23.43 -2.91 -23.73
N PHE A 620 24.49 -3.62 -23.34
CA PHE A 620 24.84 -4.91 -23.95
C PHE A 620 23.77 -5.98 -23.70
N GLY A 621 23.19 -6.04 -22.51
CA GLY A 621 22.09 -6.95 -22.17
C GLY A 621 20.87 -6.75 -23.09
N TYR A 622 20.41 -5.51 -23.28
CA TYR A 622 19.31 -5.23 -24.21
C TYR A 622 19.68 -5.50 -25.67
N GLY A 623 20.93 -5.28 -26.07
CA GLY A 623 21.42 -5.70 -27.39
C GLY A 623 21.36 -7.21 -27.60
N LEU A 624 21.58 -8.02 -26.55
CA LEU A 624 21.38 -9.47 -26.61
C LEU A 624 19.91 -9.87 -26.60
N ARG A 625 19.06 -9.11 -25.90
CA ARG A 625 17.61 -9.35 -25.77
C ARG A 625 16.90 -9.36 -27.11
N THR A 626 17.32 -8.54 -28.08
CA THR A 626 16.68 -8.41 -29.39
C THR A 626 16.62 -9.73 -30.20
N ASN A 627 17.51 -10.68 -29.87
CA ASN A 627 17.58 -12.00 -30.50
C ASN A 627 16.74 -13.06 -29.77
N LEU A 628 16.11 -12.73 -28.64
CA LEU A 628 15.22 -13.65 -27.93
C LEU A 628 13.88 -13.77 -28.64
N GLY A 629 13.25 -14.94 -28.47
CA GLY A 629 11.91 -15.25 -28.96
C GLY A 629 11.46 -16.59 -28.37
N ASP A 630 10.25 -17.05 -28.70
CA ASP A 630 9.72 -18.31 -28.17
C ASP A 630 10.59 -19.51 -28.58
N PRO A 631 11.20 -20.26 -27.63
CA PRO A 631 12.02 -21.43 -27.93
C PRO A 631 11.32 -22.53 -28.74
N LEU A 632 9.98 -22.58 -28.70
CA LEU A 632 9.22 -23.56 -29.50
C LEU A 632 9.19 -23.23 -31.00
N PHE A 633 9.51 -21.97 -31.36
CA PHE A 633 9.44 -21.46 -32.73
C PHE A 633 10.80 -20.98 -33.26
N VAL A 634 11.72 -20.57 -32.38
CA VAL A 634 13.05 -20.09 -32.75
C VAL A 634 14.10 -21.17 -32.50
N LYS A 635 14.69 -21.69 -33.58
CA LYS A 635 15.72 -22.74 -33.50
C LYS A 635 16.99 -22.22 -32.85
N GLY A 636 17.60 -23.04 -31.98
CA GLY A 636 18.88 -22.70 -31.34
C GLY A 636 18.76 -21.78 -30.11
N MET A 637 17.54 -21.53 -29.63
CA MET A 637 17.31 -20.60 -28.51
C MET A 637 17.92 -21.10 -27.20
N ASP A 638 17.92 -22.41 -26.95
CA ASP A 638 18.53 -22.99 -25.74
C ASP A 638 20.05 -22.83 -25.75
N GLU A 639 20.70 -23.09 -26.89
CA GLU A 639 22.14 -22.88 -27.06
C GLU A 639 22.51 -21.40 -26.99
N TYR A 640 21.70 -20.51 -27.58
CA TYR A 640 21.90 -19.07 -27.52
C TYR A 640 21.88 -18.56 -26.06
N GLN A 641 20.87 -18.94 -25.29
CA GLN A 641 20.72 -18.55 -23.89
C GLN A 641 21.85 -19.09 -23.00
N LYS A 642 22.31 -20.32 -23.25
CA LYS A 642 23.49 -20.88 -22.57
C LYS A 642 24.75 -20.08 -22.92
N LYS A 643 24.96 -19.80 -24.22
CA LYS A 643 26.12 -19.07 -24.72
C LYS A 643 26.23 -17.65 -24.15
N ILE A 644 25.13 -16.92 -24.02
CA ILE A 644 25.18 -15.54 -23.46
C ILE A 644 25.58 -15.54 -21.99
N LEU A 645 25.40 -16.63 -21.25
CA LEU A 645 25.87 -16.76 -19.86
C LEU A 645 27.27 -17.36 -19.74
N GLU A 646 27.91 -17.81 -20.83
CA GLU A 646 29.27 -18.36 -20.79
C GLU A 646 30.32 -17.28 -20.53
N MET A 647 31.38 -17.64 -19.78
CA MET A 647 32.45 -16.69 -19.44
C MET A 647 33.19 -16.12 -20.65
N SER A 648 33.19 -16.82 -21.79
CA SER A 648 33.69 -16.32 -23.08
C SER A 648 32.94 -15.05 -23.49
N THR A 649 31.62 -15.12 -23.61
CA THR A 649 30.74 -13.98 -23.95
C THR A 649 30.85 -12.87 -22.91
N ILE A 650 30.85 -13.20 -21.62
CA ILE A 650 30.99 -12.22 -20.53
C ILE A 650 32.32 -11.46 -20.63
N SER A 651 33.42 -12.16 -20.93
CA SER A 651 34.74 -11.55 -21.10
C SER A 651 34.81 -10.67 -22.34
N GLU A 652 34.15 -11.06 -23.44
CA GLU A 652 34.04 -10.25 -24.64
C GLU A 652 33.27 -8.95 -24.38
N ILE A 653 32.15 -9.01 -23.65
CA ILE A 653 31.38 -7.83 -23.27
C ILE A 653 32.22 -6.92 -22.37
N ARG A 654 32.82 -7.46 -21.30
CA ARG A 654 33.70 -6.71 -20.39
C ARG A 654 34.81 -5.98 -21.13
N ALA A 655 35.45 -6.62 -22.10
CA ALA A 655 36.53 -6.02 -22.88
C ALA A 655 36.08 -4.85 -23.78
N LYS A 656 34.78 -4.79 -24.13
CA LYS A 656 34.18 -3.71 -24.92
C LYS A 656 33.68 -2.55 -24.06
N ILE A 657 33.42 -2.76 -22.76
CA ILE A 657 33.00 -1.68 -21.85
C ILE A 657 34.21 -0.76 -21.58
N SER A 658 34.07 0.51 -21.97
CA SER A 658 35.07 1.54 -21.71
C SER A 658 34.70 2.31 -20.46
N ASP A 659 35.59 2.38 -19.48
CA ASP A 659 35.34 3.20 -18.30
C ASP A 659 35.19 4.69 -18.65
N LEU A 660 35.75 5.16 -19.79
CA LEU A 660 35.91 6.57 -20.15
C LEU A 660 34.74 7.16 -20.94
N THR A 661 33.97 6.33 -21.65
CA THR A 661 32.92 6.81 -22.55
C THR A 661 31.91 5.71 -22.87
N THR A 662 30.64 6.09 -23.03
CA THR A 662 29.66 5.25 -23.74
C THR A 662 29.96 5.25 -25.24
N GLN A 663 29.40 4.28 -25.96
CA GLN A 663 29.62 4.05 -27.38
C GLN A 663 28.34 4.27 -28.20
N ASN A 664 28.48 4.28 -29.52
CA ASN A 664 27.32 4.29 -30.42
C ASN A 664 26.51 3.00 -30.28
N VAL A 665 25.19 3.08 -30.49
CA VAL A 665 24.27 1.93 -30.36
C VAL A 665 24.72 0.71 -31.17
N SER A 666 25.30 0.92 -32.36
CA SER A 666 25.77 -0.16 -33.24
C SER A 666 26.84 -1.07 -32.64
N VAL A 667 27.49 -0.67 -31.54
CA VAL A 667 28.42 -1.52 -30.80
C VAL A 667 27.67 -2.57 -29.96
N TYR A 668 26.52 -2.20 -29.40
CA TYR A 668 25.71 -3.06 -28.52
C TYR A 668 24.74 -3.91 -29.34
N ASP A 669 24.15 -3.34 -30.39
CA ASP A 669 23.32 -4.04 -31.36
C ASP A 669 23.73 -3.68 -32.80
N PRO A 670 24.64 -4.49 -33.40
CA PRO A 670 25.08 -4.26 -34.78
C PRO A 670 24.00 -4.61 -35.82
N ALA A 671 22.97 -5.38 -35.45
CA ALA A 671 21.89 -5.76 -36.35
C ALA A 671 20.82 -4.68 -36.49
N GLY A 672 20.76 -3.73 -35.55
CA GLY A 672 19.82 -2.62 -35.59
C GLY A 672 18.37 -3.08 -35.41
N ILE A 673 18.16 -4.03 -34.51
CA ILE A 673 16.85 -4.59 -34.16
C ILE A 673 16.19 -3.74 -33.07
N GLU A 674 14.89 -3.55 -33.19
CA GLU A 674 14.16 -2.74 -32.22
C GLU A 674 14.09 -3.40 -30.82
N SER A 675 14.06 -2.55 -29.80
CA SER A 675 13.66 -2.94 -28.44
C SER A 675 12.30 -2.31 -28.17
N LEU A 676 11.27 -3.15 -28.02
CA LEU A 676 9.90 -2.71 -27.76
C LEU A 676 9.78 -2.17 -26.32
N GLU A 677 9.07 -1.05 -26.17
CA GLU A 677 8.59 -0.59 -24.87
C GLU A 677 7.28 -1.31 -24.56
N THR A 678 7.29 -2.11 -23.52
CA THR A 678 6.08 -2.76 -23.00
C THR A 678 5.74 -2.10 -21.66
N PRO A 679 4.49 -1.72 -21.39
CA PRO A 679 4.04 -1.27 -20.07
C PRO A 679 3.01 -2.25 -19.45
N GLY A 680 2.53 -1.94 -18.24
CA GLY A 680 1.43 -2.61 -17.56
C GLY A 680 1.73 -4.04 -17.09
N THR A 681 1.93 -4.24 -15.79
CA THR A 681 2.28 -5.54 -15.20
C THR A 681 2.08 -5.48 -13.69
N SER A 682 1.94 -6.63 -13.04
CA SER A 682 2.00 -6.79 -11.59
C SER A 682 3.08 -7.79 -11.21
N HIS A 683 3.89 -7.48 -10.21
CA HIS A 683 4.79 -8.45 -9.57
C HIS A 683 4.26 -8.81 -8.19
N ILE A 684 4.28 -10.10 -7.87
CA ILE A 684 3.89 -10.64 -6.56
C ILE A 684 4.95 -11.64 -6.14
N THR A 685 5.29 -11.65 -4.86
CA THR A 685 6.18 -12.66 -4.29
C THR A 685 5.64 -13.23 -2.98
N THR A 686 5.84 -14.53 -2.79
CA THR A 686 5.47 -15.25 -1.57
C THR A 686 6.60 -16.17 -1.13
N ILE A 687 6.71 -16.39 0.18
CA ILE A 687 7.59 -17.39 0.78
C ILE A 687 6.97 -17.90 2.09
N ASP A 688 7.23 -19.15 2.44
CA ASP A 688 6.83 -19.72 3.73
C ASP A 688 8.01 -20.33 4.49
N HIS A 689 7.72 -20.76 5.71
CA HIS A 689 8.66 -21.42 6.62
C HIS A 689 9.34 -22.69 6.09
N SER A 690 8.75 -23.36 5.08
CA SER A 690 9.33 -24.56 4.47
C SER A 690 10.44 -24.21 3.47
N GLY A 691 10.52 -22.94 3.07
CA GLY A 691 11.41 -22.47 2.01
C GLY A 691 10.81 -22.59 0.61
N LEU A 692 9.53 -22.97 0.48
CA LEU A 692 8.78 -22.77 -0.76
C LEU A 692 8.68 -21.27 -1.02
N ALA A 693 9.19 -20.83 -2.16
CA ALA A 693 9.17 -19.44 -2.57
C ALA A 693 8.64 -19.33 -4.01
N VAL A 694 7.88 -18.26 -4.27
CA VAL A 694 7.35 -17.96 -5.60
C VAL A 694 7.58 -16.49 -5.91
N SER A 695 8.11 -16.20 -7.10
CA SER A 695 8.12 -14.87 -7.72
C SER A 695 7.30 -14.97 -9.00
N ALA A 696 6.18 -14.26 -9.01
CA ALA A 696 5.22 -14.28 -10.10
C ALA A 696 5.12 -12.88 -10.70
N ILE A 697 5.11 -12.84 -12.03
CA ILE A 697 4.79 -11.64 -12.79
C ILE A 697 3.58 -11.99 -13.66
N THR A 698 2.51 -11.22 -13.51
CA THR A 698 1.27 -11.36 -14.30
C THR A 698 0.93 -10.05 -14.98
N THR A 699 0.20 -10.11 -16.09
CA THR A 699 -0.24 -8.95 -16.84
C THR A 699 -1.43 -9.25 -17.77
N ILE A 700 -2.17 -8.19 -18.15
CA ILE A 700 -3.06 -8.12 -19.32
C ILE A 700 -2.46 -7.24 -20.45
N ASN A 701 -1.14 -7.05 -20.40
CA ASN A 701 -0.33 -6.08 -21.13
C ASN A 701 -0.61 -4.62 -20.74
N LEU A 702 -1.17 -3.79 -21.62
CA LEU A 702 -1.36 -2.36 -21.34
C LEU A 702 -2.42 -2.11 -20.25
N LEU A 703 -2.52 -0.85 -19.81
CA LEU A 703 -3.58 -0.45 -18.88
C LEU A 703 -4.97 -0.83 -19.42
N PHE A 704 -5.67 -1.71 -18.70
CA PHE A 704 -6.98 -2.26 -19.07
C PHE A 704 -6.97 -3.10 -20.36
N GLY A 705 -5.81 -3.63 -20.75
CA GLY A 705 -5.62 -4.56 -21.85
C GLY A 705 -6.11 -3.99 -23.18
N ASN A 706 -6.93 -4.75 -23.90
CA ASN A 706 -7.48 -4.32 -25.20
C ASN A 706 -8.75 -3.45 -25.09
N GLN A 707 -9.08 -2.98 -23.89
CA GLN A 707 -10.29 -2.25 -23.52
C GLN A 707 -11.61 -3.02 -23.71
N ILE A 708 -11.56 -4.36 -23.78
CA ILE A 708 -12.76 -5.20 -23.76
C ILE A 708 -12.98 -5.76 -22.35
N MET A 709 -14.10 -5.39 -21.75
CA MET A 709 -14.68 -6.12 -20.63
C MET A 709 -15.79 -7.05 -21.15
N VAL A 710 -15.71 -8.34 -20.85
CA VAL A 710 -16.77 -9.31 -21.16
C VAL A 710 -18.02 -8.96 -20.33
N PRO A 711 -19.15 -8.55 -20.95
CA PRO A 711 -20.27 -7.96 -20.22
C PRO A 711 -20.89 -8.87 -19.16
N GLU A 712 -20.97 -10.17 -19.41
CA GLU A 712 -21.63 -11.14 -18.54
C GLU A 712 -20.76 -11.52 -17.33
N THR A 713 -19.44 -11.52 -17.49
CA THR A 713 -18.49 -12.10 -16.53
C THR A 713 -17.62 -11.04 -15.84
N GLY A 714 -17.47 -9.84 -16.43
CA GLY A 714 -16.58 -8.79 -15.91
C GLY A 714 -15.10 -9.09 -16.07
N ILE A 715 -14.73 -10.07 -16.93
CA ILE A 715 -13.35 -10.37 -17.30
C ILE A 715 -12.83 -9.27 -18.22
N ILE A 716 -11.65 -8.73 -17.93
CA ILE A 716 -10.93 -7.78 -18.79
C ILE A 716 -9.96 -8.58 -19.65
N MET A 717 -9.98 -8.36 -20.96
CA MET A 717 -9.16 -9.11 -21.91
C MET A 717 -7.82 -8.42 -22.17
N ASN A 718 -6.76 -9.23 -22.28
CA ASN A 718 -5.42 -8.76 -22.60
C ASN A 718 -5.31 -8.21 -24.03
N ASN A 719 -4.27 -7.40 -24.25
CA ASN A 719 -3.78 -7.03 -25.58
C ASN A 719 -2.36 -7.60 -25.85
N GLU A 720 -2.12 -8.84 -25.43
CA GLU A 720 -0.77 -9.42 -25.44
C GLU A 720 -0.20 -9.64 -26.85
N MET A 721 -1.03 -9.62 -27.89
CA MET A 721 -0.57 -9.68 -29.28
C MET A 721 0.29 -8.47 -29.70
N ASP A 722 0.20 -7.35 -28.96
CA ASP A 722 1.02 -6.14 -29.13
C ASP A 722 2.51 -6.38 -28.89
N ASP A 723 2.88 -7.38 -28.07
CA ASP A 723 4.28 -7.70 -27.77
C ASP A 723 5.00 -8.40 -28.94
N PHE A 724 4.31 -8.80 -30.01
CA PHE A 724 4.96 -9.32 -31.21
C PHE A 724 5.49 -8.20 -32.12
N SER A 725 6.64 -8.43 -32.74
CA SER A 725 7.14 -7.50 -33.77
C SER A 725 6.28 -7.61 -35.04
N ILE A 726 5.96 -6.46 -35.65
CA ILE A 726 5.15 -6.37 -36.87
C ILE A 726 6.06 -6.19 -38.09
N PRO A 727 6.05 -7.11 -39.08
CA PRO A 727 6.90 -7.01 -40.26
C PRO A 727 6.73 -5.69 -41.02
N GLY A 728 7.85 -5.07 -41.38
CA GLY A 728 7.85 -3.84 -42.18
C GLY A 728 7.45 -2.57 -41.41
N SER A 729 7.11 -2.68 -40.12
CA SER A 729 6.89 -1.53 -39.24
C SER A 729 8.14 -1.28 -38.41
N SER A 730 8.95 -0.31 -38.81
CA SER A 730 10.06 0.15 -37.95
C SER A 730 9.52 1.00 -36.81
N ASN A 731 10.11 0.87 -35.62
CA ASN A 731 9.85 1.82 -34.54
C ASN A 731 10.20 3.27 -34.96
N SER A 732 9.84 4.24 -34.12
CA SER A 732 10.06 5.68 -34.37
C SER A 732 11.54 6.08 -34.56
N PHE A 733 12.49 5.17 -34.36
CA PHE A 733 13.93 5.37 -34.52
C PHE A 733 14.53 4.64 -35.73
N GLY A 734 13.71 3.98 -36.55
CA GLY A 734 14.13 3.33 -37.80
C GLY A 734 14.75 1.95 -37.63
N TYR A 735 14.59 1.32 -36.46
CA TYR A 735 15.08 -0.04 -36.20
C TYR A 735 14.16 -1.08 -36.83
N VAL A 736 14.71 -2.22 -37.24
CA VAL A 736 13.93 -3.27 -37.89
C VAL A 736 13.27 -4.18 -36.86
N PRO A 737 12.07 -4.68 -37.14
CA PRO A 737 11.36 -5.56 -36.22
C PRO A 737 12.07 -6.91 -36.09
N SER A 738 12.05 -7.50 -34.89
CA SER A 738 12.75 -8.76 -34.62
C SER A 738 12.00 -9.94 -35.23
N GLU A 739 12.62 -10.62 -36.21
CA GLU A 739 12.07 -11.82 -36.86
C GLU A 739 11.86 -12.97 -35.85
N ALA A 740 12.75 -13.09 -34.85
CA ALA A 740 12.62 -14.04 -33.76
C ALA A 740 11.32 -13.87 -32.98
N ASN A 741 10.71 -12.68 -33.04
CA ASN A 741 9.47 -12.31 -32.36
C ASN A 741 8.33 -11.94 -33.34
N PHE A 742 8.34 -12.42 -34.58
CA PHE A 742 7.16 -12.31 -35.46
C PHE A 742 6.02 -13.24 -35.05
N ILE A 743 4.79 -12.84 -35.37
CA ILE A 743 3.55 -13.57 -35.04
C ILE A 743 3.52 -14.92 -35.76
N ARG A 744 3.16 -15.97 -35.03
CA ARG A 744 2.82 -17.31 -35.57
C ARG A 744 1.68 -17.92 -34.76
N PRO A 745 0.80 -18.73 -35.36
CA PRO A 745 -0.22 -19.47 -34.61
C PRO A 745 0.39 -20.25 -33.44
N GLY A 746 -0.15 -20.07 -32.23
CA GLY A 746 0.28 -20.78 -31.02
C GLY A 746 1.61 -20.31 -30.40
N LYS A 747 2.31 -19.35 -31.02
CA LYS A 747 3.56 -18.78 -30.49
C LYS A 747 3.26 -17.83 -29.33
N ARG A 748 4.16 -17.74 -28.36
CA ARG A 748 4.10 -16.76 -27.27
C ARG A 748 5.00 -15.55 -27.56
N PRO A 749 4.55 -14.32 -27.29
CA PRO A 749 5.35 -13.13 -27.55
C PRO A 749 6.48 -12.96 -26.52
N LEU A 750 7.56 -12.32 -26.93
CA LEU A 750 8.70 -11.97 -26.08
C LEU A 750 8.28 -11.00 -24.97
N SER A 751 8.72 -11.26 -23.75
CA SER A 751 8.39 -10.43 -22.58
C SER A 751 9.64 -9.95 -21.84
N SER A 752 9.53 -8.79 -21.21
CA SER A 752 10.54 -8.21 -20.32
C SER A 752 10.46 -8.74 -18.89
N CYS A 753 9.46 -9.57 -18.58
CA CYS A 753 9.30 -10.21 -17.27
C CYS A 753 10.61 -10.88 -16.82
N THR A 754 10.97 -10.62 -15.56
CA THR A 754 12.23 -11.08 -14.96
C THR A 754 11.98 -11.43 -13.49
N PRO A 755 11.25 -12.53 -13.19
CA PRO A 755 11.16 -13.04 -11.83
C PRO A 755 12.54 -13.57 -11.41
N ALA A 756 12.99 -13.28 -10.20
CA ALA A 756 14.32 -13.65 -9.74
C ALA A 756 14.36 -14.07 -8.27
N MET A 757 15.26 -15.00 -7.98
CA MET A 757 15.53 -15.49 -6.63
C MET A 757 17.03 -15.59 -6.40
N VAL A 758 17.45 -15.19 -5.20
CA VAL A 758 18.84 -15.29 -4.73
C VAL A 758 18.87 -16.26 -3.56
N THR A 759 19.79 -17.21 -3.60
CA THR A 759 20.04 -18.20 -2.56
C THR A 759 21.47 -18.09 -2.05
N HIS A 760 21.64 -18.43 -0.77
CA HIS A 760 22.96 -18.67 -0.21
C HIS A 760 23.60 -19.95 -0.81
N PRO A 761 24.93 -20.11 -0.73
CA PRO A 761 25.61 -21.35 -1.16
C PRO A 761 25.11 -22.63 -0.51
N ASN A 762 24.52 -22.54 0.69
CA ASN A 762 23.91 -23.66 1.39
C ASN A 762 22.51 -24.02 0.85
N GLY A 763 22.03 -23.32 -0.17
CA GLY A 763 20.73 -23.51 -0.83
C GLY A 763 19.57 -22.76 -0.18
N THR A 764 19.74 -22.12 0.99
CA THR A 764 18.66 -21.37 1.65
C THR A 764 18.33 -20.07 0.90
N VAL A 765 17.06 -19.69 0.87
CA VAL A 765 16.61 -18.46 0.21
C VAL A 765 17.18 -17.26 0.94
N PHE A 766 17.73 -16.30 0.18
CA PHE A 766 18.21 -15.02 0.69
C PHE A 766 17.27 -13.88 0.30
N PHE A 767 16.86 -13.83 -0.97
CA PHE A 767 16.06 -12.74 -1.52
C PHE A 767 15.16 -13.22 -2.65
N VAL A 768 13.91 -12.74 -2.67
CA VAL A 768 12.94 -13.00 -3.75
C VAL A 768 12.45 -11.66 -4.26
N THR A 769 12.57 -11.44 -5.57
CA THR A 769 12.26 -10.16 -6.19
C THR A 769 11.82 -10.31 -7.64
N GLY A 770 11.21 -9.25 -8.14
CA GLY A 770 10.87 -9.01 -9.52
C GLY A 770 10.34 -7.59 -9.62
N SER A 771 9.86 -7.20 -10.79
CA SER A 771 9.29 -5.87 -11.00
C SER A 771 8.17 -5.93 -12.02
N ALA A 772 7.30 -4.93 -11.95
CA ALA A 772 6.43 -4.48 -13.00
C ALA A 772 7.01 -3.21 -13.68
N GLY A 773 6.42 -2.82 -14.82
CA GLY A 773 6.86 -1.67 -15.64
C GLY A 773 7.41 -2.07 -17.02
N GLY A 774 6.90 -3.18 -17.56
CA GLY A 774 7.31 -3.87 -18.79
C GLY A 774 8.80 -3.76 -19.15
N SER A 775 9.21 -2.94 -20.13
CA SER A 775 10.65 -2.90 -20.53
C SER A 775 11.58 -2.55 -19.38
N ARG A 776 11.13 -1.83 -18.34
CA ARG A 776 11.92 -1.43 -17.16
C ARG A 776 12.15 -2.56 -16.16
N ILE A 777 11.43 -3.69 -16.31
CA ILE A 777 11.48 -4.82 -15.37
C ILE A 777 12.90 -5.36 -15.22
N ILE A 778 13.63 -5.56 -16.33
CA ILE A 778 14.99 -6.13 -16.32
C ILE A 778 15.92 -5.23 -15.49
N THR A 779 15.94 -3.93 -15.78
CA THR A 779 16.79 -2.96 -15.07
C THR A 779 16.44 -2.83 -13.60
N ALA A 780 15.15 -2.87 -13.25
CA ALA A 780 14.71 -2.79 -11.86
C ALA A 780 15.11 -4.04 -11.07
N THR A 781 14.91 -5.24 -11.64
CA THR A 781 15.31 -6.50 -11.01
C THR A 781 16.83 -6.57 -10.80
N VAL A 782 17.64 -6.16 -11.78
CA VAL A 782 19.11 -6.12 -11.65
C VAL A 782 19.53 -5.20 -10.50
N GLN A 783 19.00 -3.97 -10.46
CA GLN A 783 19.31 -3.01 -9.39
C GLN A 783 18.89 -3.54 -8.02
N ASN A 784 17.71 -4.15 -7.90
CA ASN A 784 17.25 -4.73 -6.64
C ASN A 784 18.19 -5.84 -6.13
N ILE A 785 18.69 -6.70 -7.01
CA ILE A 785 19.64 -7.76 -6.65
C ILE A 785 20.98 -7.17 -6.21
N ILE A 786 21.49 -6.14 -6.90
CA ILE A 786 22.71 -5.41 -6.52
C ILE A 786 22.54 -4.80 -5.12
N HIS A 787 21.44 -4.08 -4.87
CA HIS A 787 21.18 -3.47 -3.56
C HIS A 787 21.04 -4.50 -2.43
N ALA A 788 20.51 -5.69 -2.74
CA ALA A 788 20.40 -6.78 -1.77
C ALA A 788 21.76 -7.43 -1.48
N VAL A 789 22.54 -7.71 -2.53
CA VAL A 789 23.77 -8.53 -2.46
C VAL A 789 25.01 -7.68 -2.18
N ASP A 790 25.24 -6.60 -2.93
CA ASP A 790 26.43 -5.77 -2.81
C ASP A 790 26.30 -4.73 -1.68
N GLU A 791 25.11 -4.15 -1.46
CA GLU A 791 24.90 -3.14 -0.41
C GLU A 791 24.28 -3.70 0.89
N GLY A 792 23.68 -4.89 0.86
CA GLY A 792 23.16 -5.57 2.05
C GLY A 792 21.90 -4.93 2.68
N LEU A 793 21.16 -4.14 1.91
CA LEU A 793 20.03 -3.32 2.37
C LEU A 793 18.78 -4.15 2.74
N SER A 794 17.89 -3.58 3.58
CA SER A 794 16.57 -4.17 3.86
C SER A 794 15.64 -4.13 2.63
N ALA A 795 14.58 -4.94 2.61
CA ALA A 795 13.64 -4.98 1.49
C ALA A 795 13.05 -3.59 1.19
N ALA A 796 12.65 -2.83 2.22
CA ALA A 796 12.11 -1.48 2.06
C ALA A 796 13.16 -0.49 1.52
N GLU A 797 14.40 -0.55 2.02
CA GLU A 797 15.48 0.30 1.53
C GLU A 797 15.85 -0.01 0.08
N ILE A 798 15.90 -1.30 -0.31
CA ILE A 798 16.15 -1.75 -1.69
C ILE A 798 15.11 -1.12 -2.62
N LEU A 799 13.83 -1.26 -2.30
CA LEU A 799 12.75 -0.74 -3.14
C LEU A 799 12.75 0.79 -3.20
N ALA A 800 13.13 1.48 -2.12
CA ALA A 800 13.19 2.94 -2.06
C ALA A 800 14.36 3.56 -2.84
N LYS A 801 15.39 2.80 -3.21
CA LYS A 801 16.52 3.33 -3.98
C LYS A 801 16.06 3.96 -5.30
N PRO A 802 16.57 5.15 -5.67
CA PRO A 802 16.31 5.74 -6.98
C PRO A 802 16.80 4.84 -8.10
N ARG A 803 16.03 4.72 -9.18
CA ARG A 803 16.34 3.83 -10.31
C ARG A 803 16.84 4.58 -11.53
N LEU A 804 17.70 3.90 -12.29
CA LEU A 804 17.98 4.24 -13.68
C LEU A 804 17.40 3.19 -14.63
N HIS A 805 17.20 3.58 -15.88
CA HIS A 805 16.75 2.69 -16.94
C HIS A 805 17.37 3.10 -18.29
N ASP A 806 17.93 2.12 -18.98
CA ASP A 806 18.33 2.20 -20.39
C ASP A 806 17.89 0.88 -21.05
N GLN A 807 17.19 0.98 -22.18
CA GLN A 807 16.71 -0.16 -22.96
C GLN A 807 17.33 -0.19 -24.36
N LEU A 808 18.52 0.41 -24.49
CA LEU A 808 19.30 0.67 -25.69
C LEU A 808 18.65 1.65 -26.69
N ILE A 809 17.36 1.46 -26.99
CA ILE A 809 16.57 2.30 -27.91
C ILE A 809 15.28 2.79 -27.27
N PRO A 810 15.02 4.12 -27.23
CA PRO A 810 15.88 5.21 -27.68
C PRO A 810 17.25 5.26 -27.00
N ASN A 811 18.27 5.82 -27.68
CA ASN A 811 19.63 5.95 -27.14
C ASN A 811 19.69 7.03 -26.05
N GLN A 812 19.17 6.68 -24.88
CA GLN A 812 19.11 7.52 -23.70
C GLN A 812 19.09 6.65 -22.45
N VAL A 813 19.64 7.20 -21.38
CA VAL A 813 19.52 6.65 -20.03
C VAL A 813 18.62 7.57 -19.21
N ALA A 814 17.54 7.02 -18.69
CA ALA A 814 16.58 7.72 -17.86
C ALA A 814 16.91 7.52 -16.38
N PHE A 815 16.85 8.61 -15.60
CA PHE A 815 17.02 8.58 -14.14
C PHE A 815 15.75 9.07 -13.45
N GLU A 816 15.37 8.45 -12.33
CA GLU A 816 14.35 9.04 -11.46
C GLU A 816 14.83 10.38 -10.88
N TYR A 817 13.91 11.31 -10.60
CA TYR A 817 14.25 12.65 -10.11
C TYR A 817 15.07 12.67 -8.80
N ALA A 818 14.96 11.63 -7.98
CA ALA A 818 15.68 11.52 -6.72
C ALA A 818 17.12 10.99 -6.88
N TYR A 819 17.56 10.65 -8.08
CA TYR A 819 18.91 10.14 -8.33
C TYR A 819 19.97 11.22 -8.04
N ASP A 820 21.15 10.81 -7.57
CA ASP A 820 22.21 11.75 -7.21
C ASP A 820 22.68 12.57 -8.42
N ASN A 821 22.58 13.90 -8.31
CA ASN A 821 22.92 14.83 -9.39
C ASN A 821 24.40 14.78 -9.79
N SER A 822 25.30 14.43 -8.87
CA SER A 822 26.74 14.31 -9.17
C SER A 822 27.01 13.06 -10.00
N THR A 823 26.34 11.94 -9.70
CA THR A 823 26.35 10.73 -10.53
C THR A 823 25.79 11.01 -11.91
N VAL A 824 24.64 11.68 -12.01
CA VAL A 824 24.03 12.03 -13.31
C VAL A 824 24.94 12.95 -14.14
N ALA A 825 25.59 13.93 -13.50
CA ALA A 825 26.57 14.79 -14.17
C ALA A 825 27.80 13.98 -14.65
N PHE A 826 28.25 13.02 -13.85
CA PHE A 826 29.32 12.10 -14.26
C PHE A 826 28.91 11.27 -15.47
N MET A 827 27.69 10.72 -15.51
CA MET A 827 27.17 9.96 -16.65
C MET A 827 27.20 10.81 -17.92
N LYS A 828 26.72 12.06 -17.87
CA LYS A 828 26.82 13.01 -18.99
C LYS A 828 28.27 13.25 -19.44
N SER A 829 29.21 13.34 -18.49
CA SER A 829 30.63 13.52 -18.80
C SER A 829 31.26 12.32 -19.53
N ARG A 830 30.66 11.13 -19.41
CA ARG A 830 31.02 9.91 -20.16
C ARG A 830 30.25 9.77 -21.47
N GLY A 831 29.51 10.80 -21.90
CA GLY A 831 28.81 10.83 -23.18
C GLY A 831 27.39 10.27 -23.18
N HIS A 832 26.86 9.87 -22.00
CA HIS A 832 25.49 9.36 -21.89
C HIS A 832 24.45 10.44 -22.17
N ASN A 833 23.46 10.10 -22.99
CA ASN A 833 22.31 10.97 -23.26
C ASN A 833 21.28 10.82 -22.14
N VAL A 834 21.37 11.69 -21.14
CA VAL A 834 20.54 11.60 -19.93
C VAL A 834 19.16 12.23 -20.15
N THR A 835 18.14 11.48 -19.75
CA THR A 835 16.76 11.95 -19.56
C THR A 835 16.30 11.71 -18.13
N TRP A 836 15.14 12.27 -17.77
CA TRP A 836 14.54 12.08 -16.46
C TRP A 836 13.21 11.35 -16.59
N MET A 837 12.91 10.48 -15.64
CA MET A 837 11.64 9.76 -15.53
C MET A 837 10.95 10.05 -14.20
N GLU A 838 9.62 10.04 -14.25
CA GLU A 838 8.80 10.15 -13.05
C GLU A 838 8.98 8.90 -12.16
N PRO A 839 8.91 9.07 -10.83
CA PRO A 839 8.86 7.94 -9.91
C PRO A 839 7.64 7.05 -10.22
N GLY A 840 7.81 5.73 -10.09
CA GLY A 840 6.70 4.77 -10.18
C GLY A 840 6.49 4.18 -11.56
N THR A 841 7.37 4.49 -12.52
CA THR A 841 7.35 3.87 -13.86
C THR A 841 7.81 2.41 -13.87
N SER A 842 8.39 1.93 -12.76
CA SER A 842 8.53 0.52 -12.43
C SER A 842 8.14 0.31 -10.97
N THR A 843 7.48 -0.80 -10.67
CA THR A 843 7.02 -1.13 -9.32
C THR A 843 7.46 -2.53 -8.93
N ALA A 844 8.39 -2.61 -7.97
CA ALA A 844 8.97 -3.88 -7.55
C ALA A 844 8.42 -4.33 -6.20
N GLN A 845 8.40 -5.64 -5.98
CA GLN A 845 8.04 -6.23 -4.68
C GLN A 845 9.19 -7.12 -4.24
N ALA A 846 9.45 -7.17 -2.94
CA ALA A 846 10.64 -7.83 -2.43
C ALA A 846 10.39 -8.51 -1.10
N ILE A 847 10.98 -9.69 -0.94
CA ILE A 847 11.09 -10.39 0.34
C ILE A 847 12.53 -10.82 0.56
N ARG A 848 13.12 -10.40 1.68
CA ARG A 848 14.42 -10.83 2.16
C ARG A 848 14.24 -11.80 3.32
N VAL A 849 15.00 -12.89 3.32
CA VAL A 849 15.04 -13.84 4.44
C VAL A 849 16.22 -13.47 5.33
N LEU A 850 15.93 -13.19 6.60
CA LEU A 850 16.94 -12.78 7.57
C LEU A 850 17.67 -14.01 8.16
N PRO A 851 18.90 -13.85 8.72
CA PRO A 851 19.67 -14.96 9.25
C PRO A 851 19.00 -15.75 10.39
N ASN A 852 18.05 -15.13 11.09
CA ASN A 852 17.23 -15.76 12.14
C ASN A 852 16.03 -16.55 11.58
N GLY A 853 15.84 -16.58 10.25
CA GLY A 853 14.74 -17.24 9.57
C GLY A 853 13.45 -16.42 9.47
N THR A 854 13.44 -15.15 9.91
CA THR A 854 12.28 -14.26 9.74
C THR A 854 12.28 -13.58 8.38
N PHE A 855 11.12 -13.08 7.95
CA PHE A 855 10.93 -12.47 6.64
C PHE A 855 10.86 -10.94 6.76
N ASP A 856 11.64 -10.25 5.94
CA ASP A 856 11.58 -8.80 5.72
C ASP A 856 10.90 -8.56 4.37
N ALA A 857 9.61 -8.22 4.38
CA ALA A 857 8.77 -8.07 3.20
C ALA A 857 8.39 -6.61 3.00
N ALA A 858 8.50 -6.12 1.77
CA ALA A 858 8.18 -4.73 1.45
C ALA A 858 7.45 -4.62 0.11
N GLY A 859 6.55 -3.63 0.05
CA GLY A 859 5.93 -3.18 -1.18
C GLY A 859 6.61 -1.94 -1.75
N GLU A 860 6.44 -1.71 -3.06
CA GLU A 860 6.98 -0.54 -3.77
C GLU A 860 6.52 0.78 -3.12
N PRO A 861 7.40 1.61 -2.54
CA PRO A 861 6.97 2.86 -1.90
C PRO A 861 6.40 3.91 -2.87
N ARG A 862 6.65 3.78 -4.17
CA ARG A 862 6.06 4.62 -5.23
C ARG A 862 4.65 4.19 -5.64
N GLN A 863 4.21 3.01 -5.21
CA GLN A 863 2.86 2.49 -5.41
C GLN A 863 2.15 2.52 -4.05
N LEU A 864 1.26 3.49 -3.88
CA LEU A 864 0.73 3.90 -2.56
C LEU A 864 -0.15 2.82 -1.91
N ASP A 865 -0.80 2.00 -2.73
CA ASP A 865 -1.67 0.93 -2.28
C ASP A 865 -0.90 -0.39 -2.08
N SER A 866 0.40 -0.45 -2.41
CA SER A 866 1.21 -1.66 -2.28
C SER A 866 1.56 -2.02 -0.83
N GLY A 867 1.94 -3.27 -0.59
CA GLY A 867 2.35 -3.69 0.74
C GLY A 867 3.04 -5.05 0.79
N GLY A 868 3.99 -5.17 1.71
CA GLY A 868 4.60 -6.43 2.10
C GLY A 868 4.27 -6.73 3.56
N PHE A 869 3.89 -7.98 3.84
CA PHE A 869 3.53 -8.44 5.19
C PHE A 869 4.16 -9.80 5.48
N SER A 870 4.54 -10.00 6.72
CA SER A 870 5.05 -11.26 7.25
C SER A 870 4.22 -11.70 8.46
N VAL A 871 4.05 -13.01 8.63
CA VAL A 871 3.37 -13.64 9.77
C VAL A 871 4.28 -14.62 10.48
#